data_AF-A0A7J4QRL0-F1
#
_entry.id   AF-A0A7J4QRL0-F1
#
_cell.length_a   1.000
_cell.length_b   1.000
_cell.length_c   1.000
_cell.angle_alpha   90.00
_cell.angle_beta   90.00
_cell.angle_gamma   90.00
#
_symmetry.space_group_name_H-M   'P 1'
#
loop_
_entity.id
_entity.type
_entity.pdbx_description
1 polymer ?
#
loop_
_entity_poly.entity_id
_entity_poly.type
_entity_poly.pdbx_seq_one_letter_code
_entity_poly.pdbx_strand_id
1 'polypeptide(L)'
;MARRALPLALVLLMLFSLTIGHVAGQTEADKQPSPERSTMYIWGDSGLDTGDCFNHFSSEGETEVGFGEYEDTENIDFSCPLDDALVAPMHLDSDGVISFKFGFLIQSSETSGGDELTLSFNRGGEVLASQEFPIPTFSDEQLTWQIEITENMTYWEQGSVPELNVQFSKPAPTFQECLDPNKAIAQCEPKFRIYYSDNNEGLDVGGTFPIVNASNQGGTSSDQDSEALSVGTGTLSGLVFSPWFIGLFAFVGFISLNRDRFQMGMVLEEEEDETSGDSSSEGETLVDSYRARVVTLCALYVAQGIPWGFITIAFLTFLADKGVGASELALMLTLGTLPWSVKFLWGPVIDRFQYPSMGRRRPWILLAQSGMIVVLASMMLIPNPEENVLTMAWMFLVYNIFTSLQDVSTDALAVDVLQPHEIEKVNSYMFTAKSVGGIIGGAGLGLVIGTLGIKGTILLQIPILVVIMLVPLLMTERPGEKRFPWSEGDAEDEVSSEERDFKEIVAKIKIAFSMRSAQLGILLSVVMSLSFFLIPVLPLLFVRELGWSVEQFNVTKGGFILVFTMLGYLAGGQLGKRFGGKSVIIYGALFTALTTALWGMSESMWSSGTFMMVMWSIRTFAWGLVTINIYSLVMRVTWSEVGGTQFTAYMAMMNLSSIIGYQLTDPISSRFDYPTLFLIAAVLETFVIFGALFIDPGETRRELATPSAANLGENSNGSTSTI
;
A
#
# COMPACT_ATOMS: atom_id res chain seq x y z
N MET A 1 7.36 39.36 -14.04
CA MET A 1 8.36 38.70 -13.17
C MET A 1 7.74 37.78 -12.10
N ALA A 2 6.67 38.18 -11.39
CA ALA A 2 6.05 37.35 -10.34
C ALA A 2 5.58 35.94 -10.78
N ARG A 3 5.14 35.77 -12.05
CA ARG A 3 4.74 34.45 -12.61
C ARG A 3 5.91 33.47 -12.89
N ARG A 4 7.18 33.91 -12.80
CA ARG A 4 8.38 33.06 -13.02
C ARG A 4 9.09 32.67 -11.72
N ALA A 5 8.84 33.35 -10.61
CA ALA A 5 9.53 33.13 -9.34
C ALA A 5 8.98 31.93 -8.53
N LEU A 6 7.69 31.61 -8.66
CA LEU A 6 7.06 30.54 -7.90
C LEU A 6 7.35 29.10 -8.39
N PRO A 7 7.51 28.78 -9.69
CA PRO A 7 8.00 27.46 -10.08
C PRO A 7 9.42 27.21 -9.53
N LEU A 8 10.23 28.26 -9.34
CA LEU A 8 11.51 28.16 -8.64
C LEU A 8 11.33 27.86 -7.14
N ALA A 9 10.31 28.44 -6.49
CA ALA A 9 9.95 28.15 -5.10
C ALA A 9 9.37 26.73 -4.91
N LEU A 10 8.63 26.22 -5.90
CA LEU A 10 8.14 24.84 -5.94
C LEU A 10 9.30 23.86 -6.18
N VAL A 11 10.24 24.19 -7.06
CA VAL A 11 11.51 23.45 -7.23
C VAL A 11 12.37 23.50 -5.96
N LEU A 12 12.38 24.61 -5.22
CA LEU A 12 13.06 24.73 -3.92
C LEU A 12 12.39 23.91 -2.81
N LEU A 13 11.06 23.77 -2.82
CA LEU A 13 10.32 22.83 -1.96
C LEU A 13 10.62 21.37 -2.33
N MET A 14 10.77 21.05 -3.62
CA MET A 14 11.21 19.73 -4.10
C MET A 14 12.68 19.43 -3.76
N LEU A 15 13.52 20.46 -3.62
CA LEU A 15 14.90 20.34 -3.15
C LEU A 15 15.00 20.13 -1.63
N PHE A 16 14.00 20.59 -0.86
CA PHE A 16 13.95 20.36 0.59
C PHE A 16 13.67 18.89 0.96
N SER A 17 12.94 18.16 0.10
CA SER A 17 12.79 16.70 0.22
C SER A 17 14.07 15.90 -0.12
N LEU A 18 15.08 16.54 -0.73
CA LEU A 18 16.38 15.93 -1.01
C LEU A 18 17.41 16.18 0.12
N THR A 19 17.04 16.91 1.18
CA THR A 19 17.93 17.22 2.30
C THR A 19 17.37 16.66 3.61
N ILE A 20 17.28 15.34 3.73
CA ILE A 20 17.35 14.66 5.03
C ILE A 20 18.51 13.67 4.92
N GLY A 21 19.50 13.88 5.78
CA GLY A 21 20.85 13.36 5.63
C GLY A 21 20.94 11.83 5.64
N HIS A 22 21.97 11.34 4.95
CA HIS A 22 22.57 10.07 5.28
C HIS A 22 23.01 10.12 6.74
N VAL A 23 22.24 9.50 7.62
CA VAL A 23 22.77 9.02 8.90
C VAL A 23 23.21 7.60 8.60
N ALA A 24 24.53 7.41 8.55
CA ALA A 24 25.13 6.10 8.64
C ALA A 24 24.71 5.50 9.99
N GLY A 25 23.75 4.59 9.92
CA GLY A 25 23.33 3.72 11.02
C GLY A 25 23.26 2.28 10.48
N GLN A 26 24.33 1.85 9.82
CA GLN A 26 24.58 0.43 9.59
C GLN A 26 25.47 -0.03 10.75
N THR A 27 24.92 -0.70 11.77
CA THR A 27 25.70 -1.59 12.64
C THR A 27 24.89 -2.45 13.63
N GLU A 28 23.58 -2.26 13.83
CA GLU A 28 22.84 -3.04 14.85
C GLU A 28 22.00 -4.22 14.32
N ALA A 29 21.64 -4.27 13.03
CA ALA A 29 20.73 -5.32 12.51
C ALA A 29 21.41 -6.65 12.11
N ASP A 30 22.73 -6.65 11.92
CA ASP A 30 23.46 -7.83 11.41
C ASP A 30 23.71 -8.92 12.47
N LYS A 31 23.50 -8.62 13.76
CA LYS A 31 23.86 -9.49 14.90
C LYS A 31 22.76 -10.46 15.39
N GLN A 32 21.57 -10.43 14.80
CA GLN A 32 20.38 -11.16 15.28
C GLN A 32 20.09 -12.48 14.51
N PRO A 33 19.51 -13.52 15.15
CA PRO A 33 19.23 -14.80 14.50
C PRO A 33 18.13 -14.74 13.44
N SER A 34 18.30 -15.48 12.35
CA SER A 34 17.28 -15.70 11.30
C SER A 34 17.54 -17.03 10.57
N PRO A 35 16.59 -17.59 9.78
CA PRO A 35 16.85 -18.83 9.04
C PRO A 35 18.05 -18.74 8.08
N GLU A 36 18.34 -17.54 7.56
CA GLU A 36 19.51 -17.29 6.69
C GLU A 36 20.80 -17.00 7.49
N ARG A 37 20.67 -16.64 8.77
CA ARG A 37 21.77 -16.42 9.74
C ARG A 37 21.60 -17.35 10.93
N SER A 38 21.78 -18.64 10.66
CA SER A 38 21.64 -19.71 11.65
C SER A 38 22.89 -19.94 12.50
N THR A 39 24.00 -19.30 12.15
CA THR A 39 25.29 -19.53 12.79
C THR A 39 25.60 -18.42 13.78
N MET A 40 25.83 -18.81 15.02
CA MET A 40 26.33 -17.97 16.11
C MET A 40 27.83 -18.19 16.24
N TYR A 41 28.64 -17.15 16.08
CA TYR A 41 30.08 -17.27 16.34
C TYR A 41 30.42 -16.77 17.75
N ILE A 42 31.67 -17.00 18.16
CA ILE A 42 32.19 -16.66 19.48
C ILE A 42 33.33 -15.68 19.28
N TRP A 43 33.30 -14.60 20.05
CA TRP A 43 34.29 -13.54 20.05
C TRP A 43 34.77 -13.26 21.47
N GLY A 44 35.97 -12.71 21.54
CA GLY A 44 36.48 -12.10 22.76
C GLY A 44 37.86 -11.51 22.56
N ASP A 45 38.48 -11.11 23.66
CA ASP A 45 39.85 -10.62 23.66
C ASP A 45 40.85 -11.77 23.89
N SER A 46 42.14 -11.43 23.92
CA SER A 46 43.22 -12.39 24.15
C SER A 46 43.29 -12.92 25.60
N GLY A 47 42.66 -12.24 26.57
CA GLY A 47 42.75 -12.56 27.99
C GLY A 47 41.39 -12.88 28.56
N LEU A 48 41.06 -14.17 28.67
CA LEU A 48 39.75 -14.62 29.18
C LEU A 48 39.47 -14.14 30.62
N ASP A 49 40.47 -13.65 31.35
CA ASP A 49 40.38 -13.10 32.70
C ASP A 49 39.73 -11.71 32.78
N THR A 50 39.60 -11.00 31.66
CA THR A 50 38.94 -9.68 31.59
C THR A 50 37.42 -9.76 31.51
N GLY A 51 36.87 -10.94 31.16
CA GLY A 51 35.43 -11.20 31.08
C GLY A 51 34.79 -10.82 29.74
N ASP A 52 35.56 -10.46 28.72
CA ASP A 52 35.06 -9.97 27.43
C ASP A 52 34.79 -11.12 26.42
N CYS A 53 34.12 -12.21 26.83
CA CYS A 53 33.62 -13.22 25.89
C CYS A 53 32.15 -12.95 25.51
N PHE A 54 31.82 -12.95 24.22
CA PHE A 54 30.45 -12.72 23.75
C PHE A 54 30.17 -13.42 22.43
N ASN A 55 28.89 -13.60 22.12
CA ASN A 55 28.42 -14.27 20.92
C ASN A 55 27.44 -13.37 20.13
N HIS A 56 27.34 -13.56 18.83
CA HIS A 56 26.28 -13.01 17.99
C HIS A 56 26.06 -13.85 16.72
N PHE A 57 24.90 -13.67 16.08
CA PHE A 57 24.62 -14.34 14.82
C PHE A 57 25.23 -13.54 13.67
N SER A 58 25.79 -14.22 12.67
CA SER A 58 26.36 -13.57 11.49
C SER A 58 26.36 -14.53 10.30
N SER A 59 26.38 -13.98 9.09
CA SER A 59 26.68 -14.72 7.85
C SER A 59 28.18 -14.73 7.51
N GLU A 60 28.96 -13.85 8.12
CA GLU A 60 30.42 -13.70 7.92
C GLU A 60 31.14 -13.82 9.28
N GLY A 61 32.21 -14.61 9.33
CA GLY A 61 32.90 -15.01 10.57
C GLY A 61 34.15 -14.18 10.91
N GLU A 62 34.21 -12.91 10.54
CA GLU A 62 35.40 -12.07 10.80
C GLU A 62 35.51 -11.71 12.30
N THR A 63 36.68 -11.99 12.90
CA THR A 63 37.00 -11.60 14.28
C THR A 63 38.34 -10.86 14.31
N GLU A 64 38.51 -9.86 15.19
CA GLU A 64 39.79 -9.14 15.31
C GLU A 64 40.89 -9.95 16.02
N VAL A 65 40.53 -11.00 16.77
CA VAL A 65 41.43 -11.81 17.62
C VAL A 65 41.07 -13.28 17.45
N GLY A 66 42.06 -14.17 17.27
CA GLY A 66 41.83 -15.58 16.93
C GLY A 66 41.63 -16.54 18.11
N PHE A 67 41.94 -16.16 19.36
CA PHE A 67 41.78 -17.00 20.55
C PHE A 67 41.80 -16.18 21.86
N GLY A 68 41.23 -16.76 22.92
CA GLY A 68 41.37 -16.31 24.32
C GLY A 68 42.07 -17.37 25.17
N GLU A 69 42.83 -16.95 26.17
CA GLU A 69 43.69 -17.85 26.95
C GLU A 69 43.78 -17.53 28.46
N TYR A 70 43.91 -18.59 29.27
CA TYR A 70 44.40 -18.57 30.64
C TYR A 70 45.76 -19.28 30.72
N GLU A 71 46.70 -18.69 31.47
CA GLU A 71 48.00 -19.31 31.83
C GLU A 71 47.89 -20.24 33.06
N ASP A 72 46.68 -20.63 33.44
CA ASP A 72 46.36 -21.58 34.52
C ASP A 72 45.27 -22.55 34.05
N THR A 73 45.09 -23.65 34.77
CA THR A 73 44.12 -24.71 34.48
C THR A 73 43.16 -24.96 35.67
N GLU A 74 43.31 -24.24 36.78
CA GLU A 74 42.46 -24.36 37.96
C GLU A 74 41.39 -23.26 38.01
N ASN A 75 40.16 -23.62 38.42
CA ASN A 75 39.03 -22.70 38.64
C ASN A 75 38.64 -21.84 37.44
N ILE A 76 38.64 -22.41 36.24
CA ILE A 76 38.16 -21.74 35.02
C ILE A 76 36.63 -21.83 34.99
N ASP A 77 35.98 -20.68 35.05
CA ASP A 77 34.54 -20.54 34.90
C ASP A 77 34.26 -19.19 34.22
N PHE A 78 33.81 -19.24 32.96
CA PHE A 78 33.40 -18.05 32.22
C PHE A 78 32.18 -18.32 31.35
N SER A 79 31.50 -17.24 30.99
CA SER A 79 30.30 -17.26 30.16
C SER A 79 30.48 -16.36 28.95
N CYS A 80 29.98 -16.81 27.81
CA CYS A 80 29.86 -16.03 26.59
C CYS A 80 28.37 -15.81 26.31
N PRO A 81 27.77 -14.72 26.82
CA PRO A 81 26.39 -14.36 26.51
C PRO A 81 26.25 -13.84 25.07
N LEU A 82 25.04 -13.87 24.55
CA LEU A 82 24.69 -13.13 23.34
C LEU A 82 24.85 -11.61 23.59
N ASP A 83 25.64 -10.94 22.74
CA ASP A 83 26.04 -9.53 22.85
C ASP A 83 24.82 -8.60 23.01
N ASP A 84 23.82 -8.81 22.14
CA ASP A 84 22.51 -8.16 22.22
C ASP A 84 21.42 -9.19 22.49
N ALA A 85 20.58 -8.96 23.50
CA ALA A 85 19.41 -9.79 23.75
C ALA A 85 18.51 -9.92 22.51
N LEU A 86 17.79 -11.04 22.39
CA LEU A 86 16.94 -11.31 21.23
C LEU A 86 15.93 -10.18 20.99
N VAL A 87 16.04 -9.49 19.87
CA VAL A 87 15.14 -8.38 19.51
C VAL A 87 13.79 -8.89 19.02
N ALA A 88 13.71 -10.14 18.58
CA ALA A 88 12.51 -10.85 18.15
C ALA A 88 12.50 -12.29 18.71
N PRO A 89 11.33 -12.93 18.85
CA PRO A 89 11.27 -14.33 19.30
C PRO A 89 11.95 -15.26 18.29
N MET A 90 12.69 -16.24 18.80
CA MET A 90 13.37 -17.26 17.99
C MET A 90 12.66 -18.60 18.15
N HIS A 91 12.37 -19.25 17.01
CA HIS A 91 11.76 -20.58 16.96
C HIS A 91 12.77 -21.57 16.39
N LEU A 92 12.94 -22.71 17.05
CA LEU A 92 13.79 -23.79 16.56
C LEU A 92 12.93 -24.96 16.06
N ASP A 93 13.41 -25.64 15.04
CA ASP A 93 12.83 -26.88 14.53
C ASP A 93 12.85 -27.95 15.63
N SER A 94 11.68 -28.55 15.94
CA SER A 94 11.57 -29.57 16.98
C SER A 94 12.27 -30.88 16.62
N ASP A 95 12.47 -31.15 15.34
CA ASP A 95 13.21 -32.32 14.85
C ASP A 95 14.69 -31.98 14.54
N GLY A 96 15.10 -30.74 14.80
CA GLY A 96 16.45 -30.25 14.56
C GLY A 96 17.44 -30.52 15.69
N VAL A 97 18.72 -30.23 15.42
CA VAL A 97 19.82 -30.34 16.38
C VAL A 97 20.62 -29.04 16.36
N ILE A 98 20.92 -28.49 17.54
CA ILE A 98 21.89 -27.38 17.66
C ILE A 98 23.28 -28.00 17.62
N SER A 99 24.12 -27.56 16.68
CA SER A 99 25.47 -28.10 16.50
C SER A 99 26.51 -27.04 16.82
N PHE A 100 27.20 -27.18 17.95
CA PHE A 100 28.35 -26.38 18.30
C PHE A 100 29.66 -27.06 17.89
N LYS A 101 30.59 -26.25 17.41
CA LYS A 101 31.98 -26.63 17.20
C LYS A 101 32.86 -25.65 17.95
N PHE A 102 33.84 -26.19 18.65
CA PHE A 102 34.80 -25.45 19.45
C PHE A 102 36.21 -25.89 19.12
N GLY A 103 37.16 -24.96 19.21
CA GLY A 103 38.58 -25.26 19.21
C GLY A 103 39.13 -25.05 20.61
N PHE A 104 39.80 -26.06 21.16
CA PHE A 104 40.45 -25.97 22.47
C PHE A 104 41.92 -26.43 22.42
N LEU A 105 42.74 -25.81 23.25
CA LEU A 105 44.06 -26.32 23.65
C LEU A 105 44.13 -26.30 25.17
N ILE A 106 44.14 -27.50 25.77
CA ILE A 106 44.14 -27.66 27.22
C ILE A 106 45.33 -28.54 27.64
N GLN A 107 46.22 -27.96 28.45
CA GLN A 107 47.43 -28.59 28.96
C GLN A 107 47.34 -28.72 30.49
N SER A 108 46.76 -29.82 30.97
CA SER A 108 46.56 -30.11 32.41
C SER A 108 47.02 -31.52 32.80
N SER A 109 46.96 -31.87 34.08
CA SER A 109 47.30 -33.20 34.57
C SER A 109 46.24 -34.25 34.20
N GLU A 110 46.68 -35.47 33.86
CA GLU A 110 45.81 -36.61 33.55
C GLU A 110 45.38 -37.38 34.81
N THR A 111 46.07 -37.18 35.94
CA THR A 111 46.05 -38.12 37.08
C THR A 111 45.58 -37.56 38.42
N SER A 112 45.02 -36.35 38.48
CA SER A 112 44.55 -35.78 39.75
C SER A 112 43.23 -35.01 39.65
N GLY A 113 42.40 -35.17 40.69
CA GLY A 113 40.99 -34.78 40.73
C GLY A 113 40.70 -33.31 40.46
N GLY A 114 39.45 -33.06 40.09
CA GLY A 114 38.95 -31.83 39.49
C GLY A 114 37.81 -32.17 38.52
N ASP A 115 37.10 -31.16 38.04
CA ASP A 115 36.00 -31.35 37.10
C ASP A 115 36.53 -31.43 35.66
N GLU A 116 35.92 -32.29 34.84
CA GLU A 116 36.21 -32.36 33.40
C GLU A 116 35.76 -31.08 32.69
N LEU A 117 36.21 -30.87 31.44
CA LEU A 117 35.72 -29.75 30.63
C LEU A 117 34.22 -29.89 30.46
N THR A 118 33.47 -29.00 31.09
CA THR A 118 32.01 -28.98 31.09
C THR A 118 31.53 -27.79 30.28
N LEU A 119 30.79 -28.07 29.21
CA LEU A 119 30.13 -27.05 28.40
C LEU A 119 28.64 -27.08 28.70
N SER A 120 28.08 -25.92 29.06
CA SER A 120 26.66 -25.76 29.37
C SER A 120 26.04 -24.67 28.51
N PHE A 121 24.82 -24.90 28.03
CA PHE A 121 24.06 -23.95 27.25
C PHE A 121 22.83 -23.53 28.02
N ASN A 122 22.74 -22.23 28.30
CA ASN A 122 21.83 -21.67 29.28
C ASN A 122 20.88 -20.65 28.64
N ARG A 123 19.72 -20.45 29.28
CA ARG A 123 18.75 -19.39 28.97
C ARG A 123 18.34 -18.69 30.27
N GLY A 124 18.78 -17.44 30.46
CA GLY A 124 18.40 -16.65 31.65
C GLY A 124 18.74 -17.32 32.99
N GLY A 125 19.84 -18.08 33.03
CA GLY A 125 20.29 -18.84 34.21
C GLY A 125 19.71 -20.26 34.34
N GLU A 126 18.81 -20.69 33.46
CA GLU A 126 18.35 -22.09 33.36
C GLU A 126 19.31 -22.88 32.45
N VAL A 127 19.86 -24.00 32.95
CA VAL A 127 20.70 -24.89 32.14
C VAL A 127 19.81 -25.74 31.23
N LEU A 128 19.89 -25.50 29.92
CA LEU A 128 19.09 -26.23 28.92
C LEU A 128 19.77 -27.53 28.50
N ALA A 129 21.10 -27.50 28.31
CA ALA A 129 21.90 -28.68 28.00
C ALA A 129 23.30 -28.54 28.62
N SER A 130 23.90 -29.66 29.01
CA SER A 130 25.27 -29.70 29.55
C SER A 130 25.94 -31.01 29.16
N GLN A 131 27.22 -30.96 28.79
CA GLN A 131 28.00 -32.15 28.43
C GLN A 131 29.46 -32.00 28.88
N GLU A 132 30.03 -33.09 29.37
CA GLU A 132 31.44 -33.23 29.70
C GLU A 132 32.23 -33.77 28.49
N PHE A 133 33.42 -33.21 28.26
CA PHE A 133 34.34 -33.58 27.18
C PHE A 133 35.68 -34.09 27.73
N PRO A 134 36.33 -35.04 27.04
CA PRO A 134 37.62 -35.57 27.47
C PRO A 134 38.73 -34.53 27.34
N ILE A 135 39.61 -34.50 28.34
CA ILE A 135 40.79 -33.63 28.47
C ILE A 135 41.93 -34.44 29.15
N PRO A 136 43.20 -34.01 29.11
CA PRO A 136 43.78 -32.91 28.34
C PRO A 136 44.03 -33.25 26.86
N THR A 137 44.20 -32.21 26.02
CA THR A 137 44.37 -32.36 24.56
C THR A 137 45.83 -32.26 24.11
N PHE A 138 46.65 -31.45 24.79
CA PHE A 138 48.08 -31.14 24.48
C PHE A 138 48.40 -30.61 23.06
N SER A 139 47.44 -30.63 22.15
CA SER A 139 47.44 -29.99 20.83
C SER A 139 46.08 -29.34 20.57
N ASP A 140 46.01 -28.51 19.53
CA ASP A 140 44.76 -27.89 19.09
C ASP A 140 43.76 -28.97 18.66
N GLU A 141 42.63 -29.05 19.36
CA GLU A 141 41.61 -30.07 19.15
C GLU A 141 40.26 -29.43 18.85
N GLN A 142 39.57 -29.99 17.86
CA GLN A 142 38.22 -29.60 17.51
C GLN A 142 37.20 -30.49 18.24
N LEU A 143 36.39 -29.89 19.11
CA LEU A 143 35.28 -30.55 19.78
C LEU A 143 33.96 -30.19 19.09
N THR A 144 33.11 -31.19 18.89
CA THR A 144 31.75 -30.99 18.35
C THR A 144 30.73 -31.42 19.39
N TRP A 145 29.81 -30.53 19.72
CA TRP A 145 28.72 -30.77 20.65
C TRP A 145 27.38 -30.65 19.93
N GLN A 146 26.58 -31.71 19.97
CA GLN A 146 25.25 -31.75 19.35
C GLN A 146 24.19 -31.84 20.44
N ILE A 147 23.25 -30.89 20.43
CA ILE A 147 22.15 -30.81 21.39
C ILE A 147 20.85 -31.11 20.66
N GLU A 148 20.18 -32.19 21.04
CA GLU A 148 18.83 -32.51 20.57
C GLU A 148 17.83 -31.50 21.15
N ILE A 149 16.97 -30.94 20.30
CA ILE A 149 16.00 -29.94 20.72
C ILE A 149 14.86 -30.61 21.48
N THR A 150 14.62 -30.13 22.70
CA THR A 150 13.49 -30.53 23.53
C THR A 150 12.36 -29.49 23.47
N GLU A 151 11.14 -29.84 23.90
CA GLU A 151 9.98 -28.93 23.90
C GLU A 151 10.22 -27.59 24.63
N ASN A 152 11.16 -27.53 25.59
CA ASN A 152 11.51 -26.30 26.32
C ASN A 152 12.47 -25.38 25.54
N MET A 153 13.10 -25.88 24.47
CA MET A 153 14.10 -25.17 23.65
C MET A 153 13.53 -24.64 22.32
N THR A 154 12.33 -25.08 21.91
CA THR A 154 11.74 -24.73 20.61
C THR A 154 11.31 -23.28 20.50
N TYR A 155 11.10 -22.60 21.64
CA TYR A 155 10.65 -21.21 21.68
C TYR A 155 11.50 -20.36 22.63
N TRP A 156 11.92 -19.20 22.13
CA TRP A 156 12.69 -18.21 22.87
C TRP A 156 11.98 -16.86 22.78
N GLU A 157 11.69 -16.27 23.94
CA GLU A 157 10.99 -14.99 24.03
C GLU A 157 11.90 -13.82 23.65
N GLN A 158 11.29 -12.72 23.19
CA GLN A 158 11.99 -11.45 22.99
C GLN A 158 12.65 -10.99 24.30
N GLY A 159 13.92 -10.61 24.25
CA GLY A 159 14.74 -10.24 25.40
C GLY A 159 15.47 -11.42 26.04
N SER A 160 15.31 -12.66 25.55
CA SER A 160 16.12 -13.79 25.99
C SER A 160 17.58 -13.61 25.58
N VAL A 161 18.50 -14.08 26.42
CA VAL A 161 19.95 -14.09 26.15
C VAL A 161 20.41 -15.55 26.22
N PRO A 162 20.61 -16.21 25.07
CA PRO A 162 21.33 -17.48 25.00
C PRO A 162 22.76 -17.28 25.52
N GLU A 163 23.23 -18.20 26.34
CA GLU A 163 24.53 -18.08 27.01
C GLU A 163 25.25 -19.42 26.98
N LEU A 164 26.52 -19.39 26.57
CA LEU A 164 27.40 -20.55 26.65
C LEU A 164 28.28 -20.39 27.89
N ASN A 165 28.26 -21.38 28.78
CA ASN A 165 29.11 -21.42 29.96
C ASN A 165 30.16 -22.53 29.83
N VAL A 166 31.39 -22.22 30.20
CA VAL A 166 32.56 -23.09 30.11
C VAL A 166 33.16 -23.22 31.50
N GLN A 167 33.20 -24.45 32.01
CA GLN A 167 33.76 -24.76 33.32
C GLN A 167 34.84 -25.82 33.21
N PHE A 168 35.94 -25.59 33.91
CA PHE A 168 37.07 -26.50 33.91
C PHE A 168 37.97 -26.24 35.12
N SER A 169 38.40 -27.30 35.82
CA SER A 169 39.36 -27.14 36.90
C SER A 169 40.17 -28.41 37.10
N LYS A 170 41.40 -28.43 36.58
CA LYS A 170 42.39 -29.48 36.86
C LYS A 170 43.76 -28.86 37.14
N PRO A 171 44.58 -29.50 37.99
CA PRO A 171 45.91 -29.00 38.30
C PRO A 171 46.83 -29.05 37.07
N ALA A 172 47.86 -28.21 37.10
CA ALA A 172 48.89 -28.15 36.08
C ALA A 172 49.56 -29.53 35.84
N PRO A 173 50.09 -29.79 34.63
CA PRO A 173 50.80 -31.04 34.32
C PRO A 173 51.93 -31.33 35.31
N THR A 174 51.98 -32.55 35.82
CA THR A 174 53.05 -32.94 36.74
C THR A 174 54.38 -33.15 36.02
N PHE A 175 55.49 -32.98 36.73
CA PHE A 175 56.83 -33.22 36.18
C PHE A 175 56.99 -34.61 35.55
N GLN A 176 56.30 -35.64 36.08
CA GLN A 176 56.34 -37.00 35.54
C GLN A 176 55.60 -37.12 34.20
N GLU A 177 54.49 -36.40 34.02
CA GLU A 177 53.73 -36.34 32.76
C GLU A 177 54.53 -35.58 31.68
N CYS A 178 55.30 -34.57 32.07
CA CYS A 178 56.18 -33.81 31.16
C CYS A 178 57.39 -34.60 30.61
N LEU A 179 57.65 -35.82 31.10
CA LEU A 179 58.71 -36.68 30.57
C LEU A 179 58.30 -37.41 29.27
N ASP A 180 57.02 -37.36 28.89
CA ASP A 180 56.54 -37.84 27.60
C ASP A 180 57.05 -36.94 26.46
N PRO A 181 57.74 -37.49 25.45
CA PRO A 181 58.25 -36.72 24.30
C PRO A 181 57.20 -35.87 23.59
N ASN A 182 55.95 -36.33 23.52
CA ASN A 182 54.87 -35.60 22.84
C ASN A 182 54.41 -34.37 23.66
N LYS A 183 54.48 -34.46 24.99
CA LYS A 183 54.09 -33.37 25.92
C LYS A 183 55.22 -32.37 26.13
N ALA A 184 56.48 -32.81 26.06
CA ALA A 184 57.67 -31.96 26.16
C ALA A 184 57.82 -30.96 25.01
N ILE A 185 57.31 -31.29 23.81
CA ILE A 185 57.30 -30.38 22.64
C ILE A 185 56.37 -29.19 22.87
N ALA A 186 55.32 -29.39 23.68
CA ALA A 186 54.30 -28.39 23.97
C ALA A 186 54.64 -27.50 25.20
N GLN A 187 55.92 -27.46 25.59
CA GLN A 187 56.49 -26.65 26.70
C GLN A 187 56.01 -27.00 28.12
N CYS A 188 55.00 -27.87 28.28
CA CYS A 188 54.48 -28.38 29.55
C CYS A 188 54.13 -27.29 30.58
N GLU A 189 53.72 -26.13 30.10
CA GLU A 189 53.16 -25.06 30.91
C GLU A 189 51.64 -25.28 31.03
N PRO A 190 51.01 -24.96 32.18
CA PRO A 190 49.56 -24.99 32.30
C PRO A 190 48.96 -23.97 31.34
N LYS A 191 47.98 -24.41 30.55
CA LYS A 191 47.37 -23.56 29.53
C LYS A 191 45.95 -24.02 29.27
N PHE A 192 45.03 -23.07 29.24
CA PHE A 192 43.67 -23.26 28.75
C PHE A 192 43.39 -22.21 27.68
N ARG A 193 43.08 -22.65 26.47
CA ARG A 193 42.78 -21.76 25.35
C ARG A 193 41.52 -22.22 24.65
N ILE A 194 40.67 -21.25 24.33
CA ILE A 194 39.52 -21.39 23.43
C ILE A 194 39.78 -20.54 22.17
N TYR A 195 39.52 -21.12 21.00
CA TYR A 195 39.65 -20.41 19.73
C TYR A 195 38.36 -19.66 19.37
N TYR A 196 38.48 -18.57 18.60
CA TYR A 196 37.37 -17.80 18.03
C TYR A 196 37.26 -18.08 16.51
N SER A 197 36.27 -17.49 15.83
CA SER A 197 35.94 -17.87 14.44
C SER A 197 36.99 -17.53 13.37
N ASP A 198 37.84 -16.52 13.57
CA ASP A 198 38.96 -16.20 12.66
C ASP A 198 40.31 -16.67 13.22
N ASN A 199 40.37 -17.93 13.65
CA ASN A 199 41.63 -18.52 14.10
C ASN A 199 42.52 -18.90 12.91
N ASN A 200 43.82 -18.59 13.02
CA ASN A 200 44.81 -18.93 12.00
C ASN A 200 45.15 -20.44 11.94
N GLU A 201 44.58 -21.25 12.84
CA GLU A 201 44.82 -22.70 12.96
C GLU A 201 43.81 -23.53 12.14
N GLY A 202 42.82 -22.90 11.50
CA GLY A 202 41.86 -23.56 10.61
C GLY A 202 40.78 -24.37 11.33
N LEU A 203 40.54 -24.11 12.61
CA LEU A 203 39.48 -24.71 13.40
C LEU A 203 38.14 -24.01 13.10
N ASP A 204 37.05 -24.76 13.05
CA ASP A 204 35.71 -24.20 12.87
C ASP A 204 35.08 -23.99 14.25
N VAL A 205 34.82 -22.72 14.60
CA VAL A 205 34.30 -22.30 15.91
C VAL A 205 32.98 -21.56 15.71
N GLY A 206 31.90 -22.12 16.26
CA GLY A 206 30.56 -21.53 16.20
C GLY A 206 29.45 -22.54 16.47
N GLY A 207 28.22 -22.06 16.66
CA GLY A 207 27.00 -22.84 16.87
C GLY A 207 25.99 -22.65 15.75
N THR A 208 25.57 -23.72 15.10
CA THR A 208 24.49 -23.69 14.09
C THR A 208 23.16 -24.08 14.71
N PHE A 209 22.15 -23.24 14.54
CA PHE A 209 20.80 -23.41 15.09
C PHE A 209 19.79 -23.71 13.97
N PRO A 210 18.91 -24.71 14.13
CA PRO A 210 17.87 -25.01 13.15
C PRO A 210 16.69 -24.04 13.32
N ILE A 211 16.89 -22.78 12.95
CA ILE A 211 15.88 -21.73 13.13
C ILE A 211 14.78 -21.86 12.07
N VAL A 212 13.53 -21.87 12.51
CA VAL A 212 12.34 -21.93 11.65
C VAL A 212 11.58 -20.61 11.71
N ASN A 213 10.96 -20.24 10.59
CA ASN A 213 10.01 -19.13 10.60
C ASN A 213 8.77 -19.52 11.42
N ALA A 214 8.27 -18.59 12.24
CA ALA A 214 7.11 -18.77 13.13
C ALA A 214 5.82 -19.23 12.41
N SER A 215 5.78 -19.19 11.07
CA SER A 215 4.67 -19.64 10.24
C SER A 215 4.58 -21.15 9.99
N ASN A 216 5.64 -21.93 10.29
CA ASN A 216 5.74 -23.33 9.83
C ASN A 216 5.33 -24.40 10.85
N GLN A 217 4.90 -24.05 12.07
CA GLN A 217 4.38 -25.04 13.00
C GLN A 217 2.85 -25.17 12.87
N GLY A 218 2.44 -26.05 11.96
CA GLY A 218 1.05 -26.45 11.83
C GLY A 218 0.80 -27.45 10.70
N GLY A 219 0.93 -28.74 10.98
CA GLY A 219 0.23 -29.79 10.24
C GLY A 219 1.07 -30.61 9.28
N THR A 220 1.18 -31.90 9.59
CA THR A 220 1.52 -32.95 8.64
C THR A 220 0.45 -33.07 7.56
N SER A 221 0.90 -33.35 6.34
CA SER A 221 0.19 -33.85 5.15
C SER A 221 -0.31 -32.84 4.09
N SER A 222 -0.05 -33.28 2.85
CA SER A 222 -0.31 -32.73 1.50
C SER A 222 0.55 -31.56 1.03
N ASP A 223 1.57 -31.92 0.26
CA ASP A 223 2.12 -31.12 -0.84
C ASP A 223 1.00 -30.47 -1.68
N GLN A 224 1.21 -29.18 -1.99
CA GLN A 224 0.39 -28.23 -2.75
C GLN A 224 -0.39 -27.24 -1.85
N ASP A 225 -0.01 -25.97 -1.98
CA ASP A 225 -0.61 -24.75 -1.42
C ASP A 225 -0.08 -24.25 -0.06
N SER A 226 1.12 -23.65 -0.10
CA SER A 226 1.47 -22.51 0.78
C SER A 226 2.67 -21.71 0.24
N GLU A 227 2.53 -21.11 -0.95
CA GLU A 227 3.34 -19.96 -1.41
C GLU A 227 2.90 -18.67 -0.68
N ALA A 228 2.87 -18.68 0.66
CA ALA A 228 2.41 -17.55 1.47
C ALA A 228 3.54 -16.58 1.87
N LEU A 229 4.60 -16.49 1.07
CA LEU A 229 5.64 -15.44 1.19
C LEU A 229 5.29 -14.30 0.23
N SER A 230 4.59 -13.30 0.75
CA SER A 230 3.83 -12.33 -0.06
C SER A 230 4.65 -11.21 -0.71
N VAL A 231 5.96 -11.14 -0.48
CA VAL A 231 6.87 -10.20 -1.15
C VAL A 231 8.23 -10.89 -1.34
N GLY A 232 8.82 -10.74 -2.52
CA GLY A 232 10.10 -11.35 -2.89
C GLY A 232 11.30 -10.61 -2.30
N THR A 233 12.48 -11.22 -2.39
CA THR A 233 13.72 -10.68 -1.79
C THR A 233 14.61 -9.95 -2.79
N GLY A 234 14.22 -9.85 -4.06
CA GLY A 234 15.03 -9.20 -5.09
C GLY A 234 15.18 -7.71 -4.83
N THR A 235 16.41 -7.26 -4.59
CA THR A 235 16.71 -5.86 -4.37
C THR A 235 17.26 -5.22 -5.64
N LEU A 236 16.72 -4.06 -6.04
CA LEU A 236 17.29 -3.24 -7.09
C LEU A 236 17.92 -1.99 -6.48
N SER A 237 19.21 -1.77 -6.76
CA SER A 237 19.88 -0.55 -6.31
C SER A 237 19.13 0.69 -6.83
N GLY A 238 18.90 1.67 -5.95
CA GLY A 238 18.34 2.97 -6.31
C GLY A 238 19.09 3.67 -7.45
N LEU A 239 20.37 3.34 -7.65
CA LEU A 239 21.17 3.82 -8.78
C LEU A 239 20.60 3.43 -10.14
N VAL A 240 19.92 2.28 -10.26
CA VAL A 240 19.27 1.83 -11.51
C VAL A 240 18.15 2.79 -11.94
N PHE A 241 17.47 3.41 -10.97
CA PHE A 241 16.38 4.36 -11.21
C PHE A 241 16.87 5.79 -11.43
N SER A 242 18.10 6.10 -11.00
CA SER A 242 18.66 7.46 -11.09
C SER A 242 18.68 8.06 -12.51
N PRO A 243 19.00 7.33 -13.60
CA PRO A 243 18.99 7.91 -14.95
C PRO A 243 17.58 8.31 -15.39
N TRP A 244 16.56 7.56 -14.95
CA TRP A 244 15.16 7.87 -15.23
C TRP A 244 14.75 9.20 -14.59
N PHE A 245 15.01 9.36 -13.29
CA PHE A 245 14.65 10.58 -12.57
C PHE A 245 15.46 11.80 -13.01
N ILE A 246 16.77 11.64 -13.30
CA ILE A 246 17.61 12.73 -13.84
C ILE A 246 17.09 13.15 -15.22
N GLY A 247 16.83 12.19 -16.11
CA GLY A 247 16.26 12.45 -17.44
C GLY A 247 14.90 13.13 -17.37
N LEU A 248 14.04 12.68 -16.44
CA LEU A 248 12.73 13.26 -16.22
C LEU A 248 12.80 14.69 -15.68
N PHE A 249 13.71 14.97 -14.73
CA PHE A 249 13.92 16.31 -14.20
C PHE A 249 14.39 17.27 -15.29
N ALA A 250 15.34 16.84 -16.12
CA ALA A 250 15.80 17.61 -17.28
C ALA A 250 14.67 17.83 -18.30
N PHE A 251 13.85 16.81 -18.55
CA PHE A 251 12.71 16.87 -19.46
C PHE A 251 11.63 17.84 -18.98
N VAL A 252 11.25 17.77 -17.70
CA VAL A 252 10.31 18.73 -17.07
C VAL A 252 10.91 20.14 -17.09
N GLY A 253 12.21 20.29 -16.83
CA GLY A 253 12.92 21.57 -16.99
C GLY A 253 12.81 22.12 -18.41
N PHE A 254 13.02 21.30 -19.43
CA PHE A 254 12.85 21.68 -20.84
C PHE A 254 11.42 22.10 -21.17
N ILE A 255 10.41 21.36 -20.69
CA ILE A 255 8.99 21.71 -20.86
C ILE A 255 8.68 23.05 -20.19
N SER A 256 9.24 23.27 -19.01
CA SER A 256 9.05 24.49 -18.22
C SER A 256 9.64 25.72 -18.91
N LEU A 257 10.75 25.57 -19.63
CA LEU A 257 11.32 26.63 -20.47
C LEU A 257 10.48 26.90 -21.72
N ASN A 258 9.74 25.92 -22.21
CA ASN A 258 8.89 25.99 -23.40
C ASN A 258 7.39 26.01 -23.06
N ARG A 259 6.99 26.69 -21.97
CA ARG A 259 5.60 26.67 -21.43
C ARG A 259 4.52 26.93 -22.48
N ASP A 260 4.73 27.90 -23.37
CA ASP A 260 3.72 28.31 -24.36
C ASP A 260 3.49 27.22 -25.41
N ARG A 261 4.56 26.54 -25.85
CA ARG A 261 4.50 25.44 -26.84
C ARG A 261 3.64 24.28 -26.36
N PHE A 262 3.66 24.01 -25.05
CA PHE A 262 2.93 22.90 -24.43
C PHE A 262 1.63 23.33 -23.75
N GLN A 263 1.22 24.60 -23.91
CA GLN A 263 0.01 25.19 -23.33
C GLN A 263 -0.08 25.02 -21.81
N MET A 264 1.06 25.07 -21.12
CA MET A 264 1.18 24.75 -19.70
C MET A 264 0.35 25.67 -18.79
N GLY A 265 0.14 26.92 -19.20
CA GLY A 265 -0.61 27.93 -18.45
C GLY A 265 -2.11 27.95 -18.73
N MET A 266 -2.63 27.03 -19.55
CA MET A 266 -4.06 27.01 -19.89
C MET A 266 -4.89 26.65 -18.64
N VAL A 267 -5.84 27.52 -18.31
CA VAL A 267 -6.87 27.25 -17.30
C VAL A 267 -7.89 26.30 -17.93
N LEU A 268 -8.16 25.19 -17.25
CA LEU A 268 -9.01 24.11 -17.78
C LEU A 268 -10.48 24.29 -17.41
N GLU A 269 -10.75 24.99 -16.31
CA GLU A 269 -12.09 25.33 -15.86
C GLU A 269 -12.60 26.59 -16.58
N GLU A 270 -13.90 26.64 -16.88
CA GLU A 270 -14.54 27.83 -17.42
C GLU A 270 -14.94 28.76 -16.25
N GLU A 271 -14.92 30.07 -16.47
CA GLU A 271 -15.40 31.00 -15.44
C GLU A 271 -16.92 30.81 -15.29
N GLU A 272 -17.38 30.55 -14.05
CA GLU A 272 -18.80 30.55 -13.72
C GLU A 272 -19.34 31.96 -14.00
N ASP A 273 -20.22 32.12 -14.99
CA ASP A 273 -21.01 33.33 -15.12
C ASP A 273 -21.94 33.41 -13.90
N GLU A 274 -21.69 34.37 -13.01
CA GLU A 274 -22.53 34.73 -11.86
C GLU A 274 -23.91 35.24 -12.34
N THR A 275 -24.76 34.37 -12.86
CA THR A 275 -26.19 34.66 -13.05
C THR A 275 -26.98 33.69 -12.19
N SER A 276 -27.08 34.07 -10.90
CA SER A 276 -27.83 33.37 -9.86
C SER A 276 -29.33 33.40 -10.17
N GLY A 277 -29.87 32.26 -10.61
CA GLY A 277 -31.30 31.99 -10.63
C GLY A 277 -31.72 31.41 -9.28
N ASP A 278 -32.55 32.14 -8.54
CA ASP A 278 -33.06 31.75 -7.22
C ASP A 278 -34.02 30.54 -7.38
N SER A 279 -33.55 29.33 -7.06
CA SER A 279 -34.42 28.15 -7.00
C SER A 279 -35.13 28.13 -5.64
N SER A 280 -36.46 28.20 -5.66
CA SER A 280 -37.28 28.29 -4.44
C SER A 280 -36.99 27.12 -3.49
N SER A 281 -36.60 27.42 -2.25
CA SER A 281 -36.15 26.41 -1.29
C SER A 281 -37.24 25.48 -0.72
N GLU A 282 -38.50 25.61 -1.15
CA GLU A 282 -39.70 25.06 -0.50
C GLU A 282 -40.42 23.94 -1.28
N GLY A 283 -39.90 23.48 -2.43
CA GLY A 283 -40.52 22.38 -3.19
C GLY A 283 -40.40 20.99 -2.53
N GLU A 284 -41.38 20.11 -2.74
CA GLU A 284 -41.38 18.72 -2.23
C GLU A 284 -40.68 17.71 -3.18
N THR A 285 -40.42 18.09 -4.43
CA THR A 285 -39.84 17.21 -5.47
C THR A 285 -38.39 17.59 -5.80
N LEU A 286 -37.67 16.71 -6.49
CA LEU A 286 -36.28 16.99 -6.91
C LEU A 286 -36.23 18.11 -7.94
N VAL A 287 -37.17 18.21 -8.87
CA VAL A 287 -37.19 19.31 -9.85
C VAL A 287 -37.44 20.66 -9.17
N ASP A 288 -38.30 20.70 -8.15
CA ASP A 288 -38.73 21.97 -7.54
C ASP A 288 -37.73 22.51 -6.50
N SER A 289 -37.01 21.65 -5.78
CA SER A 289 -36.21 22.05 -4.61
C SER A 289 -34.72 21.74 -4.74
N TYR A 290 -33.89 22.78 -4.68
CA TYR A 290 -32.43 22.62 -4.64
C TYR A 290 -31.96 21.79 -3.45
N ARG A 291 -32.58 21.98 -2.27
CA ARG A 291 -32.25 21.22 -1.07
C ARG A 291 -32.53 19.73 -1.27
N ALA A 292 -33.67 19.40 -1.87
CA ALA A 292 -34.05 18.04 -2.19
C ALA A 292 -33.03 17.38 -3.14
N ARG A 293 -32.62 18.09 -4.21
CA ARG A 293 -31.58 17.62 -5.15
C ARG A 293 -30.27 17.32 -4.44
N VAL A 294 -29.74 18.30 -3.72
CA VAL A 294 -28.42 18.19 -3.07
C VAL A 294 -28.41 17.09 -2.02
N VAL A 295 -29.42 17.03 -1.14
CA VAL A 295 -29.50 16.01 -0.08
C VAL A 295 -29.60 14.61 -0.69
N THR A 296 -30.47 14.43 -1.69
CA THR A 296 -30.66 13.11 -2.33
C THR A 296 -29.40 12.63 -3.03
N LEU A 297 -28.82 13.48 -3.88
CA LEU A 297 -27.61 13.12 -4.64
C LEU A 297 -26.42 12.86 -3.71
N CYS A 298 -26.24 13.68 -2.67
CA CYS A 298 -25.17 13.46 -1.69
C CYS A 298 -25.40 12.18 -0.87
N ALA A 299 -26.62 11.90 -0.42
CA ALA A 299 -26.94 10.69 0.34
C ALA A 299 -26.67 9.42 -0.49
N LEU A 300 -27.05 9.42 -1.77
CA LEU A 300 -26.76 8.31 -2.68
C LEU A 300 -25.24 8.14 -2.90
N TYR A 301 -24.49 9.23 -3.03
CA TYR A 301 -23.03 9.16 -3.13
C TYR A 301 -22.36 8.67 -1.84
N VAL A 302 -22.89 9.00 -0.65
CA VAL A 302 -22.46 8.38 0.62
C VAL A 302 -22.68 6.87 0.57
N ALA A 303 -23.84 6.40 0.10
CA ALA A 303 -24.13 4.96 -0.03
C ALA A 303 -23.15 4.24 -0.96
N GLN A 304 -22.63 4.90 -1.99
CA GLN A 304 -21.58 4.34 -2.85
C GLN A 304 -20.19 4.32 -2.19
N GLY A 305 -19.89 5.34 -1.39
CA GLY A 305 -18.61 5.49 -0.70
C GLY A 305 -18.37 4.43 0.37
N ILE A 306 -19.39 4.09 1.15
CA ILE A 306 -19.31 3.12 2.25
C ILE A 306 -18.77 1.75 1.80
N PRO A 307 -19.36 1.07 0.81
CA PRO A 307 -18.83 -0.22 0.37
C PRO A 307 -17.45 -0.10 -0.28
N TRP A 308 -17.16 1.00 -0.97
CA TRP A 308 -15.84 1.23 -1.56
C TRP A 308 -14.77 1.32 -0.47
N GLY A 309 -15.00 2.11 0.59
CA GLY A 309 -14.07 2.21 1.72
C GLY A 309 -13.95 0.90 2.49
N PHE A 310 -15.06 0.20 2.69
CA PHE A 310 -15.06 -1.10 3.38
C PHE A 310 -14.21 -2.13 2.64
N ILE A 311 -14.41 -2.31 1.33
CA ILE A 311 -13.67 -3.30 0.54
C ILE A 311 -12.19 -2.90 0.46
N THR A 312 -11.89 -1.68 0.02
CA THR A 312 -10.52 -1.28 -0.35
C THR A 312 -9.60 -1.01 0.86
N ILE A 313 -10.17 -0.90 2.06
CA ILE A 313 -9.47 -0.56 3.30
C ILE A 313 -9.78 -1.60 4.37
N ALA A 314 -10.98 -1.57 4.96
CA ALA A 314 -11.27 -2.35 6.16
C ALA A 314 -11.13 -3.87 5.93
N PHE A 315 -11.77 -4.40 4.88
CA PHE A 315 -11.77 -5.81 4.53
C PHE A 315 -10.39 -6.28 4.06
N LEU A 316 -9.73 -5.49 3.21
CA LEU A 316 -8.40 -5.81 2.72
C LEU A 316 -7.37 -5.90 3.85
N THR A 317 -7.37 -4.94 4.78
CA THR A 317 -6.46 -4.95 5.93
C THR A 317 -6.75 -6.13 6.85
N PHE A 318 -8.03 -6.45 7.07
CA PHE A 318 -8.43 -7.61 7.87
C PHE A 318 -7.90 -8.92 7.26
N LEU A 319 -8.01 -9.10 5.94
CA LEU A 319 -7.46 -10.28 5.28
C LEU A 319 -5.93 -10.32 5.33
N ALA A 320 -5.27 -9.18 5.15
CA ALA A 320 -3.81 -9.10 5.28
C ALA A 320 -3.33 -9.53 6.67
N ASP A 321 -4.02 -9.11 7.73
CA ASP A 321 -3.78 -9.54 9.12
C ASP A 321 -3.98 -11.05 9.31
N LYS A 322 -4.94 -11.64 8.59
CA LYS A 322 -5.18 -13.09 8.55
C LYS A 322 -4.18 -13.87 7.69
N GLY A 323 -3.13 -13.23 7.20
CA GLY A 323 -2.05 -13.88 6.45
C GLY A 323 -2.29 -13.99 4.94
N VAL A 324 -3.39 -13.43 4.42
CA VAL A 324 -3.69 -13.42 2.97
C VAL A 324 -2.63 -12.62 2.21
N GLY A 325 -2.07 -13.22 1.15
CA GLY A 325 -0.97 -12.64 0.38
C GLY A 325 -1.40 -11.52 -0.59
N ALA A 326 -0.42 -10.79 -1.13
CA ALA A 326 -0.64 -9.62 -1.98
C ALA A 326 -1.45 -9.94 -3.25
N SER A 327 -1.20 -11.12 -3.84
CA SER A 327 -1.87 -11.61 -5.05
C SER A 327 -3.37 -11.78 -4.87
N GLU A 328 -3.78 -12.41 -3.77
CA GLU A 328 -5.19 -12.62 -3.44
C GLU A 328 -5.90 -11.30 -3.09
N LEU A 329 -5.22 -10.42 -2.33
CA LEU A 329 -5.73 -9.07 -2.07
C LEU A 329 -5.90 -8.26 -3.36
N ALA A 330 -4.99 -8.41 -4.32
CA ALA A 330 -5.09 -7.79 -5.64
C ALA A 330 -6.25 -8.35 -6.47
N LEU A 331 -6.50 -9.66 -6.42
CA LEU A 331 -7.65 -10.29 -7.06
C LEU A 331 -8.96 -9.74 -6.49
N MET A 332 -9.04 -9.55 -5.17
CA MET A 332 -10.21 -8.96 -4.53
C MET A 332 -10.48 -7.53 -5.01
N LEU A 333 -9.45 -6.68 -5.05
CA LEU A 333 -9.56 -5.31 -5.56
C LEU A 333 -9.95 -5.29 -7.04
N THR A 334 -9.40 -6.22 -7.84
CA THR A 334 -9.72 -6.40 -9.25
C THR A 334 -11.21 -6.73 -9.44
N LEU A 335 -11.71 -7.76 -8.76
CA LEU A 335 -13.11 -8.17 -8.87
C LEU A 335 -14.08 -7.12 -8.30
N GLY A 336 -13.67 -6.38 -7.27
CA GLY A 336 -14.43 -5.25 -6.73
C GLY A 336 -14.49 -4.04 -7.67
N THR A 337 -13.44 -3.81 -8.46
CA THR A 337 -13.35 -2.64 -9.36
C THR A 337 -13.89 -2.93 -10.77
N LEU A 338 -13.88 -4.18 -11.22
CA LEU A 338 -14.30 -4.59 -12.57
C LEU A 338 -15.68 -4.05 -13.00
N PRO A 339 -16.74 -4.08 -12.17
CA PRO A 339 -18.04 -3.55 -12.57
C PRO A 339 -18.05 -2.05 -12.86
N TRP A 340 -17.12 -1.30 -12.27
CA TRP A 340 -16.97 0.14 -12.47
C TRP A 340 -16.29 0.48 -13.81
N SER A 341 -15.47 -0.43 -14.34
CA SER A 341 -14.81 -0.29 -15.66
C SER A 341 -15.75 -0.55 -16.84
N VAL A 342 -16.83 -1.31 -16.62
CA VAL A 342 -17.83 -1.60 -17.66
C VAL A 342 -19.15 -0.86 -17.44
N LYS A 343 -19.16 0.12 -16.53
CA LYS A 343 -20.39 0.84 -16.13
C LYS A 343 -21.09 1.57 -17.28
N PHE A 344 -20.37 1.90 -18.35
CA PHE A 344 -20.95 2.50 -19.55
C PHE A 344 -22.03 1.63 -20.22
N LEU A 345 -22.08 0.32 -19.93
CA LEU A 345 -23.12 -0.59 -20.42
C LEU A 345 -24.50 -0.32 -19.79
N TRP A 346 -24.57 0.29 -18.61
CA TRP A 346 -25.83 0.54 -17.92
C TRP A 346 -26.65 1.67 -18.55
N GLY A 347 -25.99 2.69 -19.11
CA GLY A 347 -26.67 3.85 -19.70
C GLY A 347 -27.76 3.46 -20.70
N PRO A 348 -27.44 2.70 -21.77
CA PRO A 348 -28.43 2.25 -22.74
C PRO A 348 -29.55 1.39 -22.16
N VAL A 349 -29.28 0.61 -21.10
CA VAL A 349 -30.28 -0.25 -20.45
C VAL A 349 -31.27 0.59 -19.65
N ILE A 350 -30.77 1.50 -18.82
CA ILE A 350 -31.59 2.40 -17.99
C ILE A 350 -32.43 3.34 -18.87
N ASP A 351 -31.85 3.84 -19.98
CA ASP A 351 -32.56 4.72 -20.90
C ASP A 351 -33.65 3.99 -21.69
N ARG A 352 -33.47 2.71 -22.03
CA ARG A 352 -34.46 1.91 -22.77
C ARG A 352 -35.63 1.46 -21.91
N PHE A 353 -35.36 1.07 -20.67
CA PHE A 353 -36.35 0.49 -19.76
C PHE A 353 -36.70 1.48 -18.67
N GLN A 354 -37.62 2.40 -18.97
CA GLN A 354 -38.07 3.43 -18.03
C GLN A 354 -39.43 3.05 -17.46
N TYR A 355 -39.69 3.46 -16.21
CA TYR A 355 -40.99 3.30 -15.56
C TYR A 355 -41.51 4.66 -15.09
N PRO A 356 -42.02 5.51 -16.03
CA PRO A 356 -42.28 6.94 -15.78
C PRO A 356 -43.17 7.20 -14.57
N SER A 357 -44.15 6.33 -14.32
CA SER A 357 -45.10 6.51 -13.22
C SER A 357 -44.50 6.57 -11.81
N MET A 358 -43.28 6.06 -11.55
CA MET A 358 -42.59 6.17 -10.25
C MET A 358 -41.28 6.96 -10.31
N GLY A 359 -41.06 7.71 -11.40
CA GLY A 359 -39.79 8.35 -11.72
C GLY A 359 -38.97 7.52 -12.70
N ARG A 360 -38.17 8.19 -13.53
CA ARG A 360 -37.42 7.55 -14.63
C ARG A 360 -36.20 6.79 -14.13
N ARG A 361 -35.55 7.29 -13.07
CA ARG A 361 -34.25 6.79 -12.55
C ARG A 361 -34.38 6.12 -11.19
N ARG A 362 -35.31 6.58 -10.38
CA ARG A 362 -35.59 6.12 -9.01
C ARG A 362 -35.85 4.62 -8.89
N PRO A 363 -36.65 3.96 -9.76
CA PRO A 363 -36.82 2.50 -9.69
C PRO A 363 -35.51 1.72 -9.85
N TRP A 364 -34.59 2.21 -10.69
CA TRP A 364 -33.27 1.59 -10.88
C TRP A 364 -32.37 1.76 -9.67
N ILE A 365 -32.41 2.93 -9.02
CA ILE A 365 -31.69 3.20 -7.77
C ILE A 365 -32.18 2.26 -6.66
N LEU A 366 -33.50 2.11 -6.50
CA LEU A 366 -34.10 1.22 -5.50
C LEU A 366 -33.83 -0.26 -5.80
N LEU A 367 -33.86 -0.66 -7.07
CA LEU A 367 -33.49 -2.01 -7.50
C LEU A 367 -32.03 -2.33 -7.15
N ALA A 368 -31.12 -1.40 -7.43
CA ALA A 368 -29.71 -1.53 -7.11
C ALA A 368 -29.48 -1.64 -5.58
N GLN A 369 -30.13 -0.80 -4.78
CA GLN A 369 -30.03 -0.86 -3.31
C GLN A 369 -30.58 -2.17 -2.75
N SER A 370 -31.72 -2.64 -3.27
CA SER A 370 -32.30 -3.93 -2.89
C SER A 370 -31.36 -5.08 -3.24
N GLY A 371 -30.74 -5.05 -4.43
CA GLY A 371 -29.74 -6.02 -4.85
C GLY A 371 -28.53 -6.05 -3.93
N MET A 372 -27.98 -4.88 -3.57
CA MET A 372 -26.88 -4.77 -2.60
C MET A 372 -27.24 -5.38 -1.23
N ILE A 373 -28.45 -5.09 -0.73
CA ILE A 373 -28.93 -5.66 0.55
C ILE A 373 -29.05 -7.19 0.47
N VAL A 374 -29.61 -7.73 -0.63
CA VAL A 374 -29.73 -9.18 -0.83
C VAL A 374 -28.36 -9.84 -0.89
N VAL A 375 -27.39 -9.23 -1.58
CA VAL A 375 -26.02 -9.76 -1.65
C VAL A 375 -25.35 -9.76 -0.28
N LEU A 376 -25.44 -8.66 0.48
CA LEU A 376 -24.90 -8.61 1.85
C LEU A 376 -25.57 -9.64 2.77
N ALA A 377 -26.88 -9.82 2.67
CA ALA A 377 -27.60 -10.85 3.41
C ALA A 377 -27.14 -12.26 3.00
N SER A 378 -26.87 -12.49 1.72
CA SER A 378 -26.38 -13.78 1.22
C SER A 378 -24.95 -14.11 1.69
N MET A 379 -24.11 -13.09 1.90
CA MET A 379 -22.76 -13.29 2.50
C MET A 379 -22.85 -13.87 3.92
N MET A 380 -23.98 -13.71 4.63
CA MET A 380 -24.19 -14.33 5.94
C MET A 380 -24.36 -15.83 5.91
N LEU A 381 -24.68 -16.40 4.75
CA LEU A 381 -24.79 -17.84 4.56
C LEU A 381 -23.42 -18.51 4.45
N ILE A 382 -22.33 -17.74 4.32
CA ILE A 382 -20.96 -18.25 4.26
C ILE A 382 -20.47 -18.54 5.69
N PRO A 383 -20.11 -19.79 6.04
CA PRO A 383 -19.69 -20.13 7.40
C PRO A 383 -18.42 -19.40 7.85
N ASN A 384 -17.39 -19.34 7.00
CA ASN A 384 -16.10 -18.69 7.29
C ASN A 384 -15.72 -17.79 6.09
N PRO A 385 -16.11 -16.49 6.08
CA PRO A 385 -15.77 -15.58 4.99
C PRO A 385 -14.27 -15.27 4.90
N GLU A 386 -13.54 -15.36 6.01
CA GLU A 386 -12.08 -15.20 6.05
C GLU A 386 -11.30 -16.33 5.35
N GLU A 387 -11.81 -17.55 5.37
CA GLU A 387 -11.13 -18.73 4.79
C GLU A 387 -11.43 -18.89 3.29
N ASN A 388 -12.48 -18.23 2.77
CA ASN A 388 -12.95 -18.38 1.40
C ASN A 388 -12.82 -17.08 0.60
N VAL A 389 -11.58 -16.58 0.49
CA VAL A 389 -11.25 -15.30 -0.17
C VAL A 389 -11.84 -15.21 -1.58
N LEU A 390 -11.75 -16.28 -2.37
CA LEU A 390 -12.29 -16.33 -3.73
C LEU A 390 -13.83 -16.19 -3.76
N THR A 391 -14.54 -16.85 -2.86
CA THR A 391 -16.00 -16.73 -2.76
C THR A 391 -16.41 -15.32 -2.36
N MET A 392 -15.69 -14.72 -1.40
CA MET A 392 -15.90 -13.32 -1.00
C MET A 392 -15.65 -12.37 -2.17
N ALA A 393 -14.60 -12.59 -2.95
CA ALA A 393 -14.29 -11.78 -4.12
C ALA A 393 -15.39 -11.84 -5.19
N TRP A 394 -15.96 -13.01 -5.46
CA TRP A 394 -17.12 -13.15 -6.35
C TRP A 394 -18.37 -12.47 -5.81
N MET A 395 -18.65 -12.58 -4.51
CA MET A 395 -19.77 -11.87 -3.88
C MET A 395 -19.59 -10.35 -3.97
N PHE A 396 -18.36 -9.83 -3.80
CA PHE A 396 -18.08 -8.41 -4.00
C PHE A 396 -18.20 -7.97 -5.46
N LEU A 397 -17.90 -8.83 -6.43
CA LEU A 397 -18.19 -8.54 -7.84
C LEU A 397 -19.69 -8.35 -8.05
N VAL A 398 -20.53 -9.27 -7.55
CA VAL A 398 -21.99 -9.17 -7.68
C VAL A 398 -22.50 -7.94 -6.93
N TYR A 399 -21.97 -7.65 -5.74
CA TYR A 399 -22.29 -6.44 -5.00
C TYR A 399 -21.97 -5.17 -5.83
N ASN A 400 -20.76 -5.08 -6.39
CA ASN A 400 -20.32 -3.92 -7.16
C ASN A 400 -21.02 -3.77 -8.52
N ILE A 401 -21.61 -4.84 -9.08
CA ILE A 401 -22.54 -4.74 -10.22
C ILE A 401 -23.75 -3.86 -9.85
N PHE A 402 -24.33 -4.07 -8.67
CA PHE A 402 -25.43 -3.23 -8.20
C PHE A 402 -24.94 -1.84 -7.80
N THR A 403 -23.77 -1.71 -7.18
CA THR A 403 -23.21 -0.38 -6.86
C THR A 403 -22.94 0.45 -8.11
N SER A 404 -22.40 -0.14 -9.18
CA SER A 404 -22.15 0.57 -10.44
C SER A 404 -23.45 0.89 -11.19
N LEU A 405 -24.48 0.05 -11.07
CA LEU A 405 -25.83 0.35 -11.57
C LEU A 405 -26.44 1.56 -10.83
N GLN A 406 -26.29 1.63 -9.50
CA GLN A 406 -26.74 2.79 -8.72
C GLN A 406 -25.98 4.06 -9.13
N ASP A 407 -24.66 3.99 -9.27
CA ASP A 407 -23.80 5.11 -9.67
C ASP A 407 -24.28 5.72 -10.99
N VAL A 408 -24.42 4.91 -12.04
CA VAL A 408 -24.89 5.39 -13.35
C VAL A 408 -26.33 5.92 -13.29
N SER A 409 -27.21 5.29 -12.51
CA SER A 409 -28.59 5.76 -12.33
C SER A 409 -28.65 7.10 -11.60
N THR A 410 -27.76 7.31 -10.63
CA THR A 410 -27.67 8.56 -9.85
C THR A 410 -27.06 9.67 -10.68
N ASP A 411 -26.05 9.37 -11.50
CA ASP A 411 -25.46 10.32 -12.45
C ASP A 411 -26.48 10.76 -13.49
N ALA A 412 -27.26 9.82 -14.04
CA ALA A 412 -28.35 10.12 -14.94
C ALA A 412 -29.44 10.98 -14.26
N LEU A 413 -29.77 10.68 -13.00
CA LEU A 413 -30.70 11.48 -12.21
C LEU A 413 -30.18 12.91 -12.02
N ALA A 414 -28.90 13.08 -11.68
CA ALA A 414 -28.27 14.39 -11.53
C ALA A 414 -28.37 15.21 -12.82
N VAL A 415 -28.10 14.61 -13.98
CA VAL A 415 -28.26 15.25 -15.29
C VAL A 415 -29.72 15.65 -15.57
N ASP A 416 -30.69 14.83 -15.14
CA ASP A 416 -32.11 15.09 -15.37
C ASP A 416 -32.71 16.16 -14.45
N VAL A 417 -32.14 16.39 -13.25
CA VAL A 417 -32.71 17.31 -12.24
C VAL A 417 -31.91 18.59 -11.99
N LEU A 418 -30.60 18.59 -12.25
CA LEU A 418 -29.75 19.76 -11.99
C LEU A 418 -29.91 20.82 -13.07
N GLN A 419 -29.99 22.08 -12.63
CA GLN A 419 -29.95 23.20 -13.57
C GLN A 419 -28.50 23.42 -14.06
N PRO A 420 -28.28 23.98 -15.26
CA PRO A 420 -26.94 24.14 -15.83
C PRO A 420 -25.93 24.82 -14.90
N HIS A 421 -26.36 25.82 -14.13
CA HIS A 421 -25.53 26.55 -13.17
C HIS A 421 -25.30 25.79 -11.84
N GLU A 422 -26.05 24.72 -11.57
CA GLU A 422 -25.92 23.89 -10.36
C GLU A 422 -24.96 22.70 -10.56
N ILE A 423 -24.74 22.26 -11.80
CA ILE A 423 -24.05 21.00 -12.14
C ILE A 423 -22.67 20.90 -11.47
N GLU A 424 -21.80 21.89 -11.67
CA GLU A 424 -20.42 21.84 -11.18
C GLU A 424 -20.33 21.84 -9.64
N LYS A 425 -21.14 22.71 -9.02
CA LYS A 425 -21.21 22.86 -7.56
C LYS A 425 -21.76 21.60 -6.89
N VAL A 426 -22.86 21.05 -7.40
CA VAL A 426 -23.48 19.85 -6.81
C VAL A 426 -22.63 18.61 -7.08
N ASN A 427 -22.01 18.47 -8.24
CA ASN A 427 -21.04 17.40 -8.51
C ASN A 427 -19.88 17.42 -7.50
N SER A 428 -19.36 18.60 -7.17
CA SER A 428 -18.32 18.74 -6.14
C SER A 428 -18.78 18.26 -4.76
N TYR A 429 -20.03 18.55 -4.38
CA TYR A 429 -20.63 18.03 -3.14
C TYR A 429 -20.81 16.52 -3.18
N MET A 430 -21.27 15.96 -4.30
CA MET A 430 -21.45 14.53 -4.51
C MET A 430 -20.13 13.77 -4.32
N PHE A 431 -19.04 14.18 -4.97
CA PHE A 431 -17.72 13.56 -4.80
C PHE A 431 -17.20 13.64 -3.35
N THR A 432 -17.43 14.77 -2.67
CA THR A 432 -17.10 14.92 -1.25
C THR A 432 -17.91 13.95 -0.40
N ALA A 433 -19.21 13.83 -0.66
CA ALA A 433 -20.11 12.91 0.03
C ALA A 433 -19.69 11.43 -0.16
N LYS A 434 -19.26 11.04 -1.36
CA LYS A 434 -18.67 9.72 -1.61
C LYS A 434 -17.41 9.47 -0.81
N SER A 435 -16.56 10.49 -0.68
CA SER A 435 -15.34 10.38 0.13
C SER A 435 -15.66 10.25 1.62
N VAL A 436 -16.69 10.95 2.13
CA VAL A 436 -17.22 10.77 3.50
C VAL A 436 -17.76 9.35 3.71
N GLY A 437 -18.53 8.83 2.74
CA GLY A 437 -18.94 7.43 2.74
C GLY A 437 -17.73 6.48 2.82
N GLY A 438 -16.68 6.76 2.04
CA GLY A 438 -15.42 6.02 2.10
C GLY A 438 -14.77 6.02 3.49
N ILE A 439 -14.85 7.13 4.23
CA ILE A 439 -14.36 7.22 5.61
C ILE A 439 -15.18 6.34 6.56
N ILE A 440 -16.51 6.41 6.46
CA ILE A 440 -17.41 5.57 7.24
C ILE A 440 -17.13 4.09 6.96
N GLY A 441 -16.96 3.73 5.69
CA GLY A 441 -16.69 2.36 5.26
C GLY A 441 -15.30 1.84 5.63
N GLY A 442 -14.26 2.67 5.48
CA GLY A 442 -12.87 2.26 5.70
C GLY A 442 -12.46 2.33 7.16
N ALA A 443 -12.48 3.54 7.75
CA ALA A 443 -12.14 3.72 9.15
C ALA A 443 -13.28 3.26 10.06
N GLY A 444 -14.50 3.77 9.84
CA GLY A 444 -15.64 3.52 10.74
C GLY A 444 -15.97 2.04 10.89
N LEU A 445 -16.27 1.34 9.79
CA LEU A 445 -16.53 -0.10 9.83
C LEU A 445 -15.27 -0.91 10.16
N GLY A 446 -14.08 -0.44 9.78
CA GLY A 446 -12.80 -1.07 10.13
C GLY A 446 -12.55 -1.17 11.64
N LEU A 447 -12.88 -0.12 12.40
CA LEU A 447 -12.83 -0.12 13.87
C LEU A 447 -13.79 -1.16 14.47
N VAL A 448 -14.94 -1.35 13.83
CA VAL A 448 -15.99 -2.25 14.33
C VAL A 448 -15.66 -3.72 14.09
N ILE A 449 -14.79 -4.06 13.12
CA ILE A 449 -14.38 -5.44 12.83
C ILE A 449 -13.79 -6.13 14.08
N GLY A 450 -12.97 -5.43 14.87
CA GLY A 450 -12.37 -6.01 16.08
C GLY A 450 -13.38 -6.37 17.17
N THR A 451 -14.57 -5.77 17.16
CA THR A 451 -15.60 -5.97 18.21
C THR A 451 -16.75 -6.86 17.76
N LEU A 452 -17.28 -6.66 16.55
CA LEU A 452 -18.41 -7.42 16.00
C LEU A 452 -17.98 -8.60 15.13
N GLY A 453 -16.69 -8.73 14.85
CA GLY A 453 -16.17 -9.64 13.83
C GLY A 453 -16.58 -9.23 12.43
N ILE A 454 -15.99 -9.90 11.44
CA ILE A 454 -16.21 -9.53 10.03
C ILE A 454 -17.67 -9.70 9.59
N LYS A 455 -18.33 -10.78 10.04
CA LYS A 455 -19.74 -11.03 9.74
C LYS A 455 -20.65 -9.96 10.34
N GLY A 456 -20.40 -9.57 11.59
CA GLY A 456 -21.17 -8.52 12.25
C GLY A 456 -21.02 -7.18 11.53
N THR A 457 -19.82 -6.85 11.05
CA THR A 457 -19.57 -5.63 10.26
C THR A 457 -20.25 -5.66 8.90
N ILE A 458 -20.30 -6.80 8.21
CA ILE A 458 -21.07 -6.97 6.95
C ILE A 458 -22.57 -6.78 7.23
N LEU A 459 -23.08 -7.39 8.30
CA LEU A 459 -24.49 -7.26 8.69
C LEU A 459 -24.87 -5.81 9.02
N LEU A 460 -23.97 -5.06 9.68
CA LEU A 460 -24.17 -3.65 10.03
C LEU A 460 -24.35 -2.73 8.81
N GLN A 461 -23.83 -3.11 7.64
CA GLN A 461 -24.02 -2.32 6.41
C GLN A 461 -25.47 -2.33 5.93
N ILE A 462 -26.25 -3.38 6.21
CA ILE A 462 -27.65 -3.50 5.80
C ILE A 462 -28.52 -2.36 6.37
N PRO A 463 -28.60 -2.14 7.71
CA PRO A 463 -29.41 -1.06 8.25
C PRO A 463 -28.93 0.33 7.79
N ILE A 464 -27.63 0.53 7.59
CA ILE A 464 -27.07 1.78 7.02
C ILE A 464 -27.62 2.00 5.61
N LEU A 465 -27.54 0.99 4.73
CA LEU A 465 -28.07 1.06 3.37
C LEU A 465 -29.58 1.25 3.35
N VAL A 466 -30.32 0.60 4.26
CA VAL A 466 -31.78 0.79 4.39
C VAL A 466 -32.11 2.23 4.77
N VAL A 467 -31.37 2.82 5.73
CA VAL A 467 -31.56 4.23 6.12
C VAL A 467 -31.30 5.16 4.94
N ILE A 468 -30.23 4.92 4.16
CA ILE A 468 -29.95 5.73 2.97
C ILE A 468 -31.02 5.50 1.89
N MET A 469 -31.51 4.27 1.73
CA MET A 469 -32.57 3.90 0.80
C MET A 469 -33.90 4.59 1.10
N LEU A 470 -34.14 5.02 2.35
CA LEU A 470 -35.32 5.84 2.67
C LEU A 470 -35.34 7.17 1.93
N VAL A 471 -34.17 7.73 1.58
CA VAL A 471 -34.09 9.01 0.86
C VAL A 471 -34.72 8.91 -0.53
N PRO A 472 -34.23 8.07 -1.47
CA PRO A 472 -34.87 7.90 -2.77
C PRO A 472 -36.26 7.25 -2.64
N LEU A 473 -36.56 6.48 -1.58
CA LEU A 473 -37.88 5.88 -1.40
C LEU A 473 -38.95 6.95 -1.05
N LEU A 474 -38.60 7.99 -0.29
CA LEU A 474 -39.57 9.00 0.15
C LEU A 474 -39.68 10.21 -0.79
N MET A 475 -38.68 10.44 -1.65
CA MET A 475 -38.68 11.53 -2.64
C MET A 475 -39.27 11.10 -3.99
N THR A 476 -39.85 12.07 -4.72
CA THR A 476 -40.28 11.93 -6.12
C THR A 476 -39.41 12.80 -7.03
N GLU A 477 -39.18 12.37 -8.26
CA GLU A 477 -38.36 13.14 -9.21
C GLU A 477 -39.14 14.38 -9.67
N ARG A 478 -40.40 14.18 -10.07
CA ARG A 478 -41.29 15.21 -10.61
C ARG A 478 -42.62 15.30 -9.84
N PRO A 479 -43.32 16.44 -9.91
CA PRO A 479 -44.68 16.55 -9.40
C PRO A 479 -45.63 15.56 -10.09
N GLY A 480 -46.53 14.93 -9.31
CA GLY A 480 -47.54 14.00 -9.83
C GLY A 480 -47.09 12.53 -10.00
N GLU A 481 -45.81 12.22 -9.80
CA GLU A 481 -45.30 10.84 -9.79
C GLU A 481 -45.77 10.03 -8.57
N LYS A 482 -45.94 8.71 -8.75
CA LYS A 482 -46.30 7.81 -7.66
C LYS A 482 -45.12 7.61 -6.72
N ARG A 483 -45.32 7.92 -5.43
CA ARG A 483 -44.34 7.63 -4.38
C ARG A 483 -44.25 6.11 -4.13
N PHE A 484 -45.35 5.38 -4.18
CA PHE A 484 -45.35 3.92 -3.99
C PHE A 484 -46.15 3.22 -5.10
N PRO A 485 -45.91 1.93 -5.38
CA PRO A 485 -46.69 1.18 -6.38
C PRO A 485 -48.21 1.24 -6.15
N TRP A 486 -48.63 1.41 -4.90
CA TRP A 486 -50.02 1.51 -4.46
C TRP A 486 -50.52 2.95 -4.21
N SER A 487 -49.72 3.99 -4.46
CA SER A 487 -50.18 5.39 -4.35
C SER A 487 -50.82 5.86 -5.66
N GLU A 488 -51.83 6.73 -5.55
CA GLU A 488 -52.37 7.47 -6.70
C GLU A 488 -51.30 8.43 -7.25
N GLY A 489 -51.32 8.65 -8.57
CA GLY A 489 -50.40 9.54 -9.26
C GLY A 489 -51.00 9.99 -10.57
N ASP A 490 -50.85 11.28 -10.86
CA ASP A 490 -51.44 11.98 -12.00
C ASP A 490 -50.46 12.15 -13.17
N ALA A 491 -49.25 11.59 -13.06
CA ALA A 491 -48.25 11.65 -14.11
C ALA A 491 -48.75 10.93 -15.39
N GLU A 492 -48.99 11.70 -16.44
CA GLU A 492 -49.24 11.18 -17.79
C GLU A 492 -47.98 10.46 -18.30
N ASP A 493 -48.17 9.28 -18.90
CA ASP A 493 -47.13 8.59 -19.68
C ASP A 493 -46.86 9.38 -20.97
N GLU A 494 -46.31 10.60 -20.87
CA GLU A 494 -45.65 11.26 -21.99
C GLU A 494 -44.34 10.50 -22.26
N VAL A 495 -44.48 9.33 -22.89
CA VAL A 495 -43.38 8.65 -23.56
C VAL A 495 -43.08 9.49 -24.81
N SER A 496 -42.39 10.61 -24.64
CA SER A 496 -41.60 11.16 -25.74
C SER A 496 -40.42 10.22 -25.92
N SER A 497 -40.66 9.12 -26.63
CA SER A 497 -39.59 8.40 -27.31
C SER A 497 -39.08 9.32 -28.40
N GLU A 498 -38.32 10.36 -28.03
CA GLU A 498 -37.19 10.73 -28.86
C GLU A 498 -36.31 9.48 -28.88
N GLU A 499 -36.58 8.58 -29.83
CA GLU A 499 -35.62 7.58 -30.27
C GLU A 499 -34.40 8.38 -30.74
N ARG A 500 -33.53 8.74 -29.80
CA ARG A 500 -32.19 9.20 -30.15
C ARG A 500 -31.59 8.05 -30.90
N ASP A 501 -31.45 8.21 -32.22
CA ASP A 501 -30.97 7.13 -33.08
C ASP A 501 -29.61 6.68 -32.51
N PHE A 502 -29.59 5.49 -31.92
CA PHE A 502 -28.40 4.95 -31.27
C PHE A 502 -27.22 4.93 -32.24
N LYS A 503 -27.51 4.81 -33.54
CA LYS A 503 -26.54 4.91 -34.62
C LYS A 503 -25.92 6.29 -34.74
N GLU A 504 -26.69 7.36 -34.54
CA GLU A 504 -26.21 8.75 -34.54
C GLU A 504 -25.30 9.01 -33.33
N ILE A 505 -25.71 8.57 -32.13
CA ILE A 505 -24.89 8.69 -30.92
C ILE A 505 -23.55 7.95 -31.10
N VAL A 506 -23.58 6.70 -31.59
CA VAL A 506 -22.36 5.93 -31.84
C VAL A 506 -21.48 6.59 -32.91
N ALA A 507 -22.07 7.19 -33.95
CA ALA A 507 -21.31 7.92 -34.97
C ALA A 507 -20.62 9.16 -34.37
N LYS A 508 -21.33 9.95 -33.57
CA LYS A 508 -20.77 11.13 -32.88
C LYS A 508 -19.66 10.76 -31.90
N ILE A 509 -19.82 9.66 -31.15
CA ILE A 509 -18.78 9.13 -30.26
C ILE A 509 -17.53 8.71 -31.04
N LYS A 510 -17.69 8.03 -32.19
CA LYS A 510 -16.56 7.67 -33.06
C LYS A 510 -15.80 8.90 -33.55
N ILE A 511 -16.52 9.97 -33.92
CA ILE A 511 -15.91 11.24 -34.30
C ILE A 511 -15.16 11.84 -33.11
N ALA A 512 -15.78 11.90 -31.93
CA ALA A 512 -15.15 12.43 -30.72
C ALA A 512 -13.83 11.71 -30.36
N PHE A 513 -13.79 10.38 -30.44
CA PHE A 513 -12.58 9.59 -30.18
C PHE A 513 -11.62 9.49 -31.37
N SER A 514 -11.97 10.04 -32.54
CA SER A 514 -11.03 10.15 -33.67
C SER A 514 -10.00 11.27 -33.47
N MET A 515 -10.30 12.24 -32.60
CA MET A 515 -9.42 13.37 -32.27
C MET A 515 -8.15 12.89 -31.56
N ARG A 516 -7.01 13.51 -31.89
CA ARG A 516 -5.72 13.10 -31.31
C ARG A 516 -5.69 13.32 -29.81
N SER A 517 -6.18 14.47 -29.33
CA SER A 517 -6.28 14.77 -27.90
C SER A 517 -7.22 13.82 -27.17
N ALA A 518 -8.30 13.37 -27.82
CA ALA A 518 -9.22 12.41 -27.21
C ALA A 518 -8.56 11.05 -27.02
N GLN A 519 -7.77 10.58 -27.99
CA GLN A 519 -6.98 9.34 -27.90
C GLN A 519 -5.89 9.43 -26.83
N LEU A 520 -5.18 10.57 -26.76
CA LEU A 520 -4.21 10.82 -25.70
C LEU A 520 -4.87 10.91 -24.31
N GLY A 521 -6.12 11.40 -24.23
CA GLY A 521 -6.93 11.32 -23.02
C GLY A 521 -7.22 9.88 -22.58
N ILE A 522 -7.38 8.95 -23.52
CA ILE A 522 -7.52 7.51 -23.20
C ILE A 522 -6.21 7.00 -22.63
N LEU A 523 -5.08 7.29 -23.30
CA LEU A 523 -3.76 6.89 -22.82
C LEU A 523 -3.52 7.42 -21.40
N LEU A 524 -3.77 8.71 -21.16
CA LEU A 524 -3.65 9.33 -19.84
C LEU A 524 -4.52 8.61 -18.79
N SER A 525 -5.75 8.26 -19.15
CA SER A 525 -6.67 7.54 -18.26
C SER A 525 -6.17 6.14 -17.92
N VAL A 526 -5.60 5.41 -18.89
CA VAL A 526 -5.09 4.04 -18.71
C VAL A 526 -3.77 3.99 -17.94
N VAL A 527 -2.94 5.05 -17.99
CA VAL A 527 -1.67 5.09 -17.25
C VAL A 527 -1.79 5.70 -15.85
N MET A 528 -2.92 6.36 -15.53
CA MET A 528 -3.09 7.12 -14.29
C MET A 528 -2.87 6.26 -13.03
N SER A 529 -3.46 5.08 -12.96
CA SER A 529 -3.50 4.27 -11.73
C SER A 529 -2.54 3.07 -11.76
N LEU A 530 -1.53 3.04 -12.64
CA LEU A 530 -0.64 1.88 -12.75
C LEU A 530 0.15 1.61 -11.45
N SER A 531 0.47 2.64 -10.67
CA SER A 531 1.13 2.48 -9.35
C SER A 531 0.22 1.89 -8.27
N PHE A 532 -1.06 1.63 -8.56
CA PHE A 532 -2.01 1.05 -7.61
C PHE A 532 -1.71 -0.40 -7.27
N PHE A 533 -0.74 -1.03 -7.93
CA PHE A 533 -0.19 -2.32 -7.51
C PHE A 533 0.34 -2.30 -6.06
N LEU A 534 0.73 -1.13 -5.55
CA LEU A 534 1.10 -0.96 -4.14
C LEU A 534 -0.08 -1.05 -3.16
N ILE A 535 -1.31 -0.78 -3.60
CA ILE A 535 -2.48 -0.77 -2.70
C ILE A 535 -2.69 -2.09 -1.94
N PRO A 536 -2.62 -3.28 -2.58
CA PRO A 536 -2.66 -4.57 -1.88
C PRO A 536 -1.36 -4.91 -1.12
N VAL A 537 -0.24 -4.25 -1.43
CA VAL A 537 1.05 -4.45 -0.74
C VAL A 537 1.11 -3.67 0.58
N LEU A 538 0.53 -2.47 0.63
CA LEU A 538 0.61 -1.59 1.82
C LEU A 538 0.09 -2.21 3.12
N PRO A 539 -1.05 -2.94 3.16
CA PRO A 539 -1.48 -3.61 4.37
C PRO A 539 -0.48 -4.65 4.86
N LEU A 540 0.22 -5.36 3.96
CA LEU A 540 1.25 -6.34 4.32
C LEU A 540 2.44 -5.63 4.96
N LEU A 541 2.95 -4.59 4.32
CA LEU A 541 4.05 -3.79 4.86
C LEU A 541 3.71 -3.24 6.25
N PHE A 542 2.58 -2.54 6.38
CA PHE A 542 2.28 -1.84 7.62
C PHE A 542 1.87 -2.80 8.75
N VAL A 543 0.99 -3.77 8.47
CA VAL A 543 0.43 -4.63 9.53
C VAL A 543 1.33 -5.81 9.83
N ARG A 544 1.83 -6.51 8.80
CA ARG A 544 2.61 -7.74 9.01
C ARG A 544 4.08 -7.46 9.28
N GLU A 545 4.71 -6.59 8.49
CA GLU A 545 6.15 -6.34 8.61
C GLU A 545 6.46 -5.30 9.70
N LEU A 546 5.75 -4.16 9.68
CA LEU A 546 5.99 -3.06 10.62
C LEU A 546 5.18 -3.19 11.92
N GLY A 547 4.36 -4.23 12.06
CA GLY A 547 3.61 -4.54 13.28
C GLY A 547 2.53 -3.52 13.66
N TRP A 548 2.03 -2.72 12.71
CA TRP A 548 0.92 -1.80 12.99
C TRP A 548 -0.35 -2.58 13.30
N SER A 549 -1.13 -2.09 14.25
CA SER A 549 -2.47 -2.65 14.45
C SER A 549 -3.35 -2.40 13.23
N VAL A 550 -4.22 -3.37 12.93
CA VAL A 550 -5.27 -3.26 11.90
C VAL A 550 -6.12 -2.01 12.09
N GLU A 551 -6.41 -1.67 13.35
CA GLU A 551 -7.15 -0.49 13.74
C GLU A 551 -6.42 0.80 13.30
N GLN A 552 -5.14 0.92 13.67
CA GLN A 552 -4.32 2.08 13.32
C GLN A 552 -4.19 2.24 11.81
N PHE A 553 -3.98 1.16 11.06
CA PHE A 553 -3.90 1.23 9.60
C PHE A 553 -5.23 1.66 8.98
N ASN A 554 -6.36 1.10 9.43
CA ASN A 554 -7.69 1.43 8.90
C ASN A 554 -8.09 2.88 9.19
N VAL A 555 -7.81 3.40 10.39
CA VAL A 555 -8.02 4.81 10.73
C VAL A 555 -7.11 5.73 9.92
N THR A 556 -5.88 5.32 9.67
CA THR A 556 -4.92 6.09 8.86
C THR A 556 -5.36 6.12 7.40
N LYS A 557 -5.42 4.96 6.72
CA LYS A 557 -5.77 4.84 5.30
C LYS A 557 -7.21 5.30 5.02
N GLY A 558 -8.15 4.87 5.86
CA GLY A 558 -9.58 5.13 5.71
C GLY A 558 -10.07 6.42 6.34
N GLY A 559 -9.26 7.13 7.12
CA GLY A 559 -9.64 8.41 7.72
C GLY A 559 -8.69 9.50 7.29
N PHE A 560 -7.55 9.60 7.96
CA PHE A 560 -6.57 10.68 7.77
C PHE A 560 -6.15 10.86 6.32
N ILE A 561 -5.78 9.77 5.64
CA ILE A 561 -5.30 9.82 4.26
C ILE A 561 -6.39 10.31 3.29
N LEU A 562 -7.65 9.90 3.46
CA LEU A 562 -8.76 10.39 2.65
C LEU A 562 -9.01 11.90 2.85
N VAL A 563 -8.85 12.42 4.06
CA VAL A 563 -8.93 13.87 4.32
C VAL A 563 -7.84 14.62 3.57
N PHE A 564 -6.60 14.13 3.59
CA PHE A 564 -5.50 14.72 2.81
C PHE A 564 -5.75 14.64 1.30
N THR A 565 -6.38 13.57 0.80
CA THR A 565 -6.81 13.50 -0.60
C THR A 565 -7.79 14.63 -0.94
N MET A 566 -8.81 14.86 -0.11
CA MET A 566 -9.79 15.94 -0.32
C MET A 566 -9.13 17.32 -0.30
N LEU A 567 -8.22 17.56 0.64
CA LEU A 567 -7.43 18.80 0.69
C LEU A 567 -6.58 18.97 -0.58
N GLY A 568 -6.04 17.87 -1.09
CA GLY A 568 -5.35 17.82 -2.38
C GLY A 568 -6.27 18.20 -3.55
N TYR A 569 -7.51 17.72 -3.60
CA TYR A 569 -8.46 18.14 -4.63
C TYR A 569 -8.76 19.64 -4.57
N LEU A 570 -9.02 20.18 -3.38
CA LEU A 570 -9.30 21.60 -3.19
C LEU A 570 -8.12 22.49 -3.58
N ALA A 571 -6.93 22.16 -3.09
CA ALA A 571 -5.70 22.87 -3.44
C ALA A 571 -5.39 22.73 -4.94
N GLY A 572 -5.67 21.56 -5.53
CA GLY A 572 -5.41 21.24 -6.92
C GLY A 572 -6.26 22.08 -7.88
N GLY A 573 -7.55 22.24 -7.59
CA GLY A 573 -8.44 23.11 -8.37
C GLY A 573 -7.98 24.58 -8.32
N GLN A 574 -7.66 25.10 -7.12
CA GLN A 574 -7.17 26.48 -6.96
C GLN A 574 -5.82 26.71 -7.66
N LEU A 575 -4.89 25.77 -7.53
CA LEU A 575 -3.61 25.83 -8.24
C LEU A 575 -3.80 25.71 -9.76
N GLY A 576 -4.76 24.90 -10.22
CA GLY A 576 -5.13 24.76 -11.62
C GLY A 576 -5.62 26.07 -12.22
N LYS A 577 -6.51 26.79 -11.52
CA LYS A 577 -6.97 28.14 -11.89
C LYS A 577 -5.82 29.15 -11.97
N ARG A 578 -4.88 29.09 -11.02
CA ARG A 578 -3.81 30.09 -10.91
C ARG A 578 -2.62 29.85 -11.85
N PHE A 579 -2.23 28.60 -12.06
CA PHE A 579 -1.00 28.22 -12.75
C PHE A 579 -1.22 27.45 -14.06
N GLY A 580 -2.47 27.06 -14.36
CA GLY A 580 -2.83 26.23 -15.50
C GLY A 580 -2.80 24.74 -15.15
N GLY A 581 -3.84 24.01 -15.51
CA GLY A 581 -4.04 22.64 -15.00
C GLY A 581 -2.97 21.65 -15.46
N LYS A 582 -2.50 21.77 -16.72
CA LYS A 582 -1.39 20.93 -17.22
C LYS A 582 -0.08 21.13 -16.45
N SER A 583 0.19 22.36 -16.00
CA SER A 583 1.34 22.63 -15.12
C SER A 583 1.24 21.88 -13.80
N VAL A 584 0.05 21.89 -13.18
CA VAL A 584 -0.18 21.22 -11.89
C VAL A 584 -0.05 19.70 -12.04
N ILE A 585 -0.56 19.12 -13.13
CA ILE A 585 -0.40 17.69 -13.43
C ILE A 585 1.09 17.33 -13.51
N ILE A 586 1.87 18.05 -14.33
CA ILE A 586 3.27 17.69 -14.60
C ILE A 586 4.15 17.86 -13.36
N TYR A 587 4.07 19.02 -12.69
CA TYR A 587 4.87 19.25 -11.48
C TYR A 587 4.40 18.41 -10.30
N GLY A 588 3.09 18.20 -10.16
CA GLY A 588 2.50 17.37 -9.11
C GLY A 588 2.86 15.90 -9.27
N ALA A 589 2.84 15.37 -10.50
CA ALA A 589 3.22 13.99 -10.78
C ALA A 589 4.72 13.76 -10.52
N LEU A 590 5.58 14.70 -10.93
CA LEU A 590 7.01 14.64 -10.62
C LEU A 590 7.25 14.66 -9.10
N PHE A 591 6.58 15.57 -8.37
CA PHE A 591 6.70 15.66 -6.92
C PHE A 591 6.19 14.40 -6.21
N THR A 592 5.08 13.82 -6.67
CA THR A 592 4.55 12.57 -6.13
C THR A 592 5.55 11.45 -6.34
N ALA A 593 6.07 11.29 -7.56
CA ALA A 593 7.07 10.28 -7.87
C ALA A 593 8.34 10.42 -7.03
N LEU A 594 8.84 11.65 -6.83
CA LEU A 594 9.99 11.89 -5.96
C LEU A 594 9.69 11.56 -4.49
N THR A 595 8.49 11.87 -4.01
CA THR A 595 8.06 11.53 -2.64
C THR A 595 7.94 10.01 -2.47
N THR A 596 7.37 9.31 -3.45
CA THR A 596 7.26 7.84 -3.48
C THR A 596 8.65 7.19 -3.51
N ALA A 597 9.56 7.70 -4.33
CA ALA A 597 10.95 7.21 -4.39
C ALA A 597 11.69 7.44 -3.07
N LEU A 598 11.54 8.64 -2.47
CA LEU A 598 12.11 8.96 -1.17
C LEU A 598 11.58 8.02 -0.08
N TRP A 599 10.28 7.70 -0.12
CA TRP A 599 9.67 6.75 0.80
C TRP A 599 10.31 5.36 0.66
N GLY A 600 10.48 4.86 -0.57
CA GLY A 600 11.18 3.60 -0.84
C GLY A 600 12.63 3.58 -0.33
N MET A 601 13.38 4.67 -0.53
CA MET A 601 14.79 4.76 -0.15
C MET A 601 15.05 5.00 1.36
N SER A 602 14.00 5.17 2.15
CA SER A 602 14.09 5.53 3.57
C SER A 602 13.63 4.41 4.49
N GLU A 603 13.91 3.16 4.11
CA GLU A 603 13.56 1.96 4.87
C GLU A 603 14.01 2.02 6.34
N SER A 604 15.20 2.55 6.61
CA SER A 604 15.72 2.73 7.98
C SER A 604 14.85 3.61 8.89
N MET A 605 13.96 4.44 8.32
CA MET A 605 13.04 5.31 9.05
C MET A 605 11.62 4.73 9.17
N TRP A 606 11.34 3.56 8.60
CA TRP A 606 9.98 2.99 8.58
C TRP A 606 9.49 2.53 9.96
N SER A 607 10.41 2.25 10.89
CA SER A 607 10.10 1.99 12.30
C SER A 607 9.39 3.17 12.98
N SER A 608 9.59 4.39 12.49
CA SER A 608 8.90 5.58 12.97
C SER A 608 7.50 5.69 12.35
N GLY A 609 6.48 5.35 13.14
CA GLY A 609 5.09 5.48 12.69
C GLY A 609 4.72 6.89 12.21
N THR A 610 5.27 7.93 12.86
CA THR A 610 5.10 9.33 12.46
C THR A 610 5.69 9.61 11.08
N PHE A 611 6.88 9.09 10.79
CA PHE A 611 7.51 9.25 9.48
C PHE A 611 6.63 8.66 8.37
N MET A 612 6.15 7.43 8.57
CA MET A 612 5.28 6.74 7.62
C MET A 612 3.97 7.51 7.37
N MET A 613 3.32 8.03 8.42
CA MET A 613 2.11 8.84 8.28
C MET A 613 2.34 10.13 7.50
N VAL A 614 3.44 10.84 7.78
CA VAL A 614 3.78 12.10 7.11
C VAL A 614 4.07 11.87 5.63
N MET A 615 4.90 10.88 5.30
CA MET A 615 5.24 10.55 3.91
C MET A 615 4.00 10.13 3.11
N TRP A 616 3.15 9.29 3.69
CA TRP A 616 1.91 8.86 3.03
C TRP A 616 0.94 10.02 2.81
N SER A 617 0.82 10.92 3.79
CA SER A 617 -0.04 12.11 3.69
C SER A 617 0.43 13.08 2.60
N ILE A 618 1.74 13.38 2.55
CA ILE A 618 2.33 14.26 1.53
C ILE A 618 2.12 13.68 0.14
N ARG A 619 2.45 12.39 -0.05
CA ARG A 619 2.29 11.69 -1.33
C ARG A 619 0.83 11.72 -1.79
N THR A 620 -0.10 11.42 -0.89
CA THR A 620 -1.54 11.35 -1.23
C THR A 620 -2.12 12.72 -1.54
N PHE A 621 -1.75 13.75 -0.77
CA PHE A 621 -2.13 15.13 -1.05
C PHE A 621 -1.65 15.55 -2.45
N ALA A 622 -0.39 15.27 -2.78
CA ALA A 622 0.19 15.57 -4.09
C ALA A 622 -0.54 14.84 -5.23
N TRP A 623 -0.86 13.57 -5.03
CA TRP A 623 -1.62 12.79 -6.00
C TRP A 623 -3.06 13.29 -6.18
N GLY A 624 -3.67 13.82 -5.12
CA GLY A 624 -4.94 14.53 -5.17
C GLY A 624 -4.90 15.74 -6.11
N LEU A 625 -3.86 16.58 -6.00
CA LEU A 625 -3.64 17.73 -6.91
C LEU A 625 -3.60 17.31 -8.38
N VAL A 626 -2.91 16.20 -8.66
CA VAL A 626 -2.75 15.65 -10.01
C VAL A 626 -4.09 15.14 -10.53
N THR A 627 -4.78 14.32 -9.75
CA THR A 627 -6.01 13.64 -10.15
C THR A 627 -7.12 14.64 -10.54
N ILE A 628 -7.37 15.67 -9.71
CA ILE A 628 -8.43 16.64 -10.02
C ILE A 628 -8.15 17.42 -11.32
N ASN A 629 -6.89 17.77 -11.58
CA ASN A 629 -6.52 18.46 -12.80
C ASN A 629 -6.57 17.53 -14.03
N ILE A 630 -6.31 16.23 -13.88
CA ILE A 630 -6.54 15.24 -14.94
C ILE A 630 -8.03 15.16 -15.26
N TYR A 631 -8.92 15.11 -14.25
CA TYR A 631 -10.36 15.13 -14.46
C TYR A 631 -10.79 16.36 -15.26
N SER A 632 -10.32 17.55 -14.87
CA SER A 632 -10.58 18.79 -15.63
C SER A 632 -10.00 18.76 -17.04
N LEU A 633 -8.84 18.13 -17.26
CA LEU A 633 -8.21 18.02 -18.57
C LEU A 633 -9.01 17.13 -19.53
N VAL A 634 -9.41 15.94 -19.07
CA VAL A 634 -10.20 15.03 -19.91
C VAL A 634 -11.61 15.58 -20.14
N MET A 635 -12.20 16.25 -19.14
CA MET A 635 -13.47 16.98 -19.30
C MET A 635 -13.34 18.06 -20.38
N ARG A 636 -12.26 18.86 -20.36
CA ARG A 636 -12.01 19.91 -21.35
C ARG A 636 -11.88 19.38 -22.79
N VAL A 637 -11.33 18.19 -22.96
CA VAL A 637 -11.17 17.52 -24.26
C VAL A 637 -12.48 16.90 -24.76
N THR A 638 -13.49 16.73 -23.91
CA THR A 638 -14.77 16.14 -24.32
C THR A 638 -15.56 17.07 -25.24
N TRP A 639 -16.26 16.47 -26.20
CA TRP A 639 -17.14 17.20 -27.10
C TRP A 639 -18.53 17.36 -26.47
N SER A 640 -19.04 18.59 -26.39
CA SER A 640 -20.30 18.91 -25.68
C SER A 640 -21.52 18.11 -26.18
N GLU A 641 -21.60 17.77 -27.47
CA GLU A 641 -22.73 17.00 -28.01
C GLU A 641 -22.81 15.56 -27.47
N VAL A 642 -21.69 14.96 -27.07
CA VAL A 642 -21.60 13.60 -26.52
C VAL A 642 -20.83 13.54 -25.21
N GLY A 643 -20.73 14.68 -24.51
CA GLY A 643 -19.80 14.90 -23.40
C GLY A 643 -20.02 13.91 -22.26
N GLY A 644 -21.27 13.65 -21.89
CA GLY A 644 -21.61 12.69 -20.82
C GLY A 644 -21.08 11.27 -21.09
N THR A 645 -21.29 10.76 -22.31
CA THR A 645 -20.82 9.42 -22.68
C THR A 645 -19.30 9.37 -22.82
N GLN A 646 -18.70 10.39 -23.43
CA GLN A 646 -17.24 10.46 -23.61
C GLN A 646 -16.51 10.58 -22.27
N PHE A 647 -16.99 11.42 -21.35
CA PHE A 647 -16.43 11.57 -20.02
C PHE A 647 -16.58 10.30 -19.18
N THR A 648 -17.75 9.66 -19.24
CA THR A 648 -17.99 8.36 -18.59
C THR A 648 -17.02 7.30 -19.08
N ALA A 649 -16.71 7.29 -20.38
CA ALA A 649 -15.72 6.37 -20.94
C ALA A 649 -14.30 6.64 -20.38
N TYR A 650 -13.87 7.89 -20.19
CA TYR A 650 -12.60 8.19 -19.53
C TYR A 650 -12.57 7.67 -18.08
N MET A 651 -13.63 7.90 -17.31
CA MET A 651 -13.74 7.39 -15.94
C MET A 651 -13.70 5.85 -15.88
N ALA A 652 -14.38 5.19 -16.82
CA ALA A 652 -14.33 3.73 -16.96
C ALA A 652 -12.91 3.24 -17.28
N MET A 653 -12.17 3.93 -18.15
CA MET A 653 -10.77 3.62 -18.46
C MET A 653 -9.83 3.85 -17.28
N MET A 654 -10.10 4.84 -16.42
CA MET A 654 -9.33 5.03 -15.18
C MET A 654 -9.56 3.90 -14.18
N ASN A 655 -10.80 3.40 -14.05
CA ASN A 655 -11.06 2.20 -13.24
C ASN A 655 -10.36 0.98 -13.84
N LEU A 656 -10.32 0.86 -15.18
CA LEU A 656 -9.55 -0.18 -15.86
C LEU A 656 -8.05 -0.05 -15.59
N SER A 657 -7.52 1.18 -15.54
CA SER A 657 -6.13 1.43 -15.12
C SER A 657 -5.86 0.89 -13.72
N SER A 658 -6.77 1.11 -12.77
CA SER A 658 -6.62 0.58 -11.41
C SER A 658 -6.60 -0.95 -11.40
N ILE A 659 -7.44 -1.61 -12.20
CA ILE A 659 -7.42 -3.07 -12.37
C ILE A 659 -6.08 -3.55 -12.93
N ILE A 660 -5.57 -2.91 -13.97
CA ILE A 660 -4.25 -3.23 -14.52
C ILE A 660 -3.18 -3.06 -13.44
N GLY A 661 -3.25 -1.97 -12.66
CA GLY A 661 -2.39 -1.75 -11.50
C GLY A 661 -2.45 -2.90 -10.50
N TYR A 662 -3.63 -3.32 -10.05
CA TYR A 662 -3.76 -4.46 -9.12
C TYR A 662 -3.19 -5.75 -9.70
N GLN A 663 -3.42 -6.03 -10.98
CA GLN A 663 -2.89 -7.24 -11.62
C GLN A 663 -1.37 -7.20 -11.84
N LEU A 664 -0.73 -6.03 -11.69
CA LEU A 664 0.73 -5.92 -11.64
C LEU A 664 1.30 -6.26 -10.24
N THR A 665 0.47 -6.41 -9.21
CA THR A 665 0.93 -6.72 -7.85
C THR A 665 1.69 -8.02 -7.82
N ASP A 666 1.06 -9.15 -8.15
CA ASP A 666 1.67 -10.48 -8.09
C ASP A 666 2.99 -10.61 -8.87
N PRO A 667 3.07 -10.28 -10.18
CA PRO A 667 4.29 -10.46 -10.96
C PRO A 667 5.45 -9.55 -10.53
N ILE A 668 5.19 -8.48 -9.78
CA ILE A 668 6.20 -7.54 -9.28
C ILE A 668 6.55 -7.86 -7.82
N SER A 669 5.54 -7.97 -6.94
CA SER A 669 5.73 -8.18 -5.51
C SER A 669 6.33 -9.54 -5.21
N SER A 670 6.06 -10.59 -5.99
CA SER A 670 6.71 -11.90 -5.81
C SER A 670 8.22 -11.89 -6.08
N ARG A 671 8.74 -10.84 -6.74
CA ARG A 671 10.14 -10.77 -7.17
C ARG A 671 10.98 -9.77 -6.38
N PHE A 672 10.37 -8.69 -5.92
CA PHE A 672 11.10 -7.54 -5.41
C PHE A 672 10.71 -7.18 -3.98
N ASP A 673 11.68 -6.65 -3.24
CA ASP A 673 11.52 -6.14 -1.88
C ASP A 673 10.71 -4.83 -1.82
N TYR A 674 10.17 -4.49 -0.64
CA TYR A 674 9.32 -3.31 -0.47
C TYR A 674 9.96 -1.99 -0.97
N PRO A 675 11.23 -1.66 -0.65
CA PRO A 675 11.92 -0.49 -1.20
C PRO A 675 11.86 -0.41 -2.73
N THR A 676 12.16 -1.52 -3.41
CA THR A 676 12.10 -1.60 -4.88
C THR A 676 10.68 -1.44 -5.40
N LEU A 677 9.67 -1.98 -4.71
CA LEU A 677 8.26 -1.78 -5.08
C LEU A 677 7.89 -0.28 -5.08
N PHE A 678 8.32 0.49 -4.08
CA PHE A 678 8.12 1.94 -4.08
C PHE A 678 8.84 2.64 -5.22
N LEU A 679 10.07 2.24 -5.57
CA LEU A 679 10.81 2.81 -6.70
C LEU A 679 10.15 2.50 -8.04
N ILE A 680 9.64 1.28 -8.24
CA ILE A 680 8.87 0.91 -9.44
C ILE A 680 7.58 1.74 -9.51
N ALA A 681 6.86 1.89 -8.41
CA ALA A 681 5.65 2.72 -8.35
C ALA A 681 5.95 4.18 -8.70
N ALA A 682 7.04 4.72 -8.17
CA ALA A 682 7.49 6.07 -8.48
C ALA A 682 7.76 6.25 -9.98
N VAL A 683 8.36 5.28 -10.67
CA VAL A 683 8.52 5.32 -12.13
C VAL A 683 7.17 5.32 -12.84
N LEU A 684 6.25 4.43 -12.46
CA LEU A 684 4.93 4.32 -13.10
C LEU A 684 4.11 5.62 -12.95
N GLU A 685 4.19 6.30 -11.81
CA GLU A 685 3.53 7.59 -11.57
C GLU A 685 3.97 8.67 -12.59
N THR A 686 5.21 8.59 -13.09
CA THR A 686 5.73 9.56 -14.07
C THR A 686 5.11 9.41 -15.45
N PHE A 687 4.46 8.28 -15.76
CA PHE A 687 3.83 8.05 -17.08
C PHE A 687 2.70 9.04 -17.38
N VAL A 688 2.05 9.54 -16.33
CA VAL A 688 1.06 10.62 -16.41
C VAL A 688 1.63 11.88 -17.06
N ILE A 689 2.91 12.20 -16.84
CA ILE A 689 3.58 13.37 -17.43
C ILE A 689 3.58 13.26 -18.96
N PHE A 690 3.92 12.08 -19.49
CA PHE A 690 3.95 11.84 -20.93
C PHE A 690 2.55 11.83 -21.54
N GLY A 691 1.57 11.23 -20.84
CA GLY A 691 0.17 11.21 -21.27
C GLY A 691 -0.46 12.60 -21.35
N ALA A 692 -0.20 13.46 -20.37
CA ALA A 692 -0.79 14.79 -20.30
C ALA A 692 -0.11 15.82 -21.23
N LEU A 693 1.19 15.65 -21.51
CA LEU A 693 1.99 16.67 -22.19
C LEU A 693 1.44 17.04 -23.57
N PHE A 694 1.10 16.04 -24.38
CA PHE A 694 0.77 16.21 -25.79
C PHE A 694 -0.72 16.46 -26.07
N ILE A 695 -1.56 16.48 -25.04
CA ILE A 695 -2.99 16.78 -25.17
C ILE A 695 -3.16 18.28 -25.45
N ASP A 696 -3.78 18.65 -26.57
CA ASP A 696 -4.23 20.02 -26.83
C ASP A 696 -5.68 20.15 -26.31
N PRO A 697 -5.93 20.78 -25.14
CA PRO A 697 -7.26 20.84 -24.57
C PRO A 697 -8.25 21.64 -25.43
N GLY A 698 -7.76 22.41 -26.41
CA GLY A 698 -8.59 23.16 -27.35
C GLY A 698 -8.93 22.43 -28.65
N GLU A 699 -8.33 21.27 -28.94
CA GLU A 699 -8.44 20.60 -30.26
C GLU A 699 -9.90 20.26 -30.61
N THR A 700 -10.58 19.55 -29.72
CA THR A 700 -11.98 19.11 -29.93
C THR A 700 -12.90 20.28 -30.20
N ARG A 701 -12.77 21.38 -29.44
CA ARG A 701 -13.57 22.59 -29.63
C ARG A 701 -13.23 23.29 -30.94
N ARG A 702 -11.95 23.34 -31.32
CA ARG A 702 -11.51 23.99 -32.56
C ARG A 702 -11.97 23.24 -33.82
N GLU A 703 -11.98 21.91 -33.78
CA GLU A 703 -12.24 21.07 -34.96
C GLU A 703 -13.70 20.61 -35.08
N LEU A 704 -14.41 20.47 -33.95
CA LEU A 704 -15.79 19.95 -33.93
C LEU A 704 -16.84 21.00 -33.53
N ALA A 705 -16.47 22.24 -33.16
CA ALA A 705 -17.48 23.28 -32.92
C ALA A 705 -18.15 23.68 -34.23
N THR A 706 -19.48 23.61 -34.26
CA THR A 706 -20.29 24.16 -35.35
C THR A 706 -20.09 25.68 -35.47
N PRO A 707 -20.12 26.27 -36.70
CA PRO A 707 -19.83 27.70 -36.96
C PRO A 707 -20.82 28.73 -36.37
N SER A 708 -21.63 28.39 -35.37
CA SER A 708 -22.66 29.29 -34.84
C SER A 708 -22.18 30.21 -33.71
N ALA A 709 -21.00 29.97 -33.11
CA ALA A 709 -20.47 30.80 -32.02
C ALA A 709 -19.36 31.77 -32.47
N ALA A 710 -18.82 31.61 -33.68
CA ALA A 710 -17.71 32.45 -34.17
C ALA A 710 -18.16 33.84 -34.67
N ASN A 711 -19.47 34.05 -34.92
CA ASN A 711 -19.98 35.29 -35.53
C ASN A 711 -20.65 36.29 -34.55
N LEU A 712 -20.55 36.07 -33.23
CA LEU A 712 -21.13 36.99 -32.23
C LEU A 712 -20.10 37.91 -31.56
N GLY A 713 -18.82 37.82 -31.92
CA GLY A 713 -17.74 38.66 -31.36
C GLY A 713 -17.18 39.77 -32.26
N GLU A 714 -17.47 39.74 -33.56
CA GLU A 714 -16.94 40.73 -34.53
C GLU A 714 -18.08 41.41 -35.28
N ASN A 715 -18.87 42.24 -34.60
CA ASN A 715 -19.68 43.28 -35.26
C ASN A 715 -20.07 44.39 -34.26
N SER A 716 -19.06 45.02 -33.65
CA SER A 716 -19.25 46.34 -33.06
C SER A 716 -17.95 47.15 -33.13
N ASN A 717 -17.68 47.73 -34.30
CA ASN A 717 -17.07 49.06 -34.38
C ASN A 717 -17.36 49.66 -35.75
N GLY A 718 -18.42 50.45 -35.77
CA GLY A 718 -18.86 51.21 -36.92
C GLY A 718 -17.98 52.41 -37.21
N SER A 719 -17.94 52.72 -38.50
CA SER A 719 -18.06 54.06 -39.08
C SER A 719 -17.08 55.16 -38.64
N THR A 720 -16.12 55.37 -39.51
CA THR A 720 -15.64 56.66 -40.05
C THR A 720 -16.64 57.83 -39.91
N SER A 721 -16.19 58.94 -39.30
CA SER A 721 -16.61 60.33 -39.57
C SER A 721 -15.66 61.28 -38.80
N THR A 722 -14.66 61.93 -39.43
CA THR A 722 -14.68 63.39 -39.75
C THR A 722 -15.44 64.21 -38.69
N ILE A 723 -14.79 64.94 -37.77
CA ILE A 723 -14.12 66.26 -37.87
C ILE A 723 -13.43 66.48 -36.52
#